data_AF-A0A955IMH0-F1
#
_entry.id   AF-A0A955IMH0-F1
#
_cell.length_a   1.000
_cell.length_b   1.000
_cell.length_c   1.000
_cell.angle_alpha   90.00
_cell.angle_beta   90.00
_cell.angle_gamma   90.00
#
_symmetry.space_group_name_H-M   'P 1'
#
loop_
_entity.id
_entity.type
_entity.pdbx_description
1 polymer ?
#
loop_
_entity_poly.entity_id
_entity_poly.type
_entity_poly.pdbx_seq_one_letter_code
_entity_poly.pdbx_strand_id
1 'polypeptide(L)'
;MVPPARALGPTAGANAMGLFGKGKKDRADDHKAPAINPGPLRDVPQQLPEVAPGAGGSEYETSGGKPILPAGAPPSMQPPAPKAPSAVPPHAKPARTATLRPSPLPERDLVDLASADDDVTGMGDDPSKSATGQLKVALKEQGVDTGQQVMDLLGQIEKQLGQLQQLRTERKHFMADLEQRKADLEAREARIQELESEARENHRIVDQLKAQADQDTDTLKREKSALESSRQLLEAQRKTIEAHQKALNEQKDKFAEEAKALDQARAQFEQDRADASQTNDALAQREEELIQLRERVTQFEAGTSDADARIEELTQQLAQAQATIDELREQLANAQHGADAAQAQALEAANVELAKRDRAIELLTQQLDEATQPDNVAPPAQADAFLITRRTRLTRMRKEINDRARKLQMAHDQLRDRKKELDQKAAMLSAAGGPMSGVGETQRTLKAERQQLVDYAEALKTERNKLVQLMEQVERKSRKTAARAAQHRASTMLFAIVGSLAIVAAGSWVAAQRFAEATYIASVTIKADAPAGEATPTRLESWTNAHAAMLEDPQFHEKAADRLRSRGLKDLSTPTSIAQFVDTDVTIEASEPGQLRLTAKGVGAPRTERVLDSFAAAIASHSNSMRDYRADGLPTVVASAAKVDPTPVEDPRLQLFGMIFGASSAVLLFGGLVLWRRIATDQQAFEEKIKMSEGDFEDVLPPPMLGNVQAPMAS
;
A
#
# COMPACT_ATOMS: atom_id res chain seq x y z
N MET A 1 -19.64 -32.22 11.35
CA MET A 1 -19.31 -32.49 12.77
C MET A 1 -18.12 -31.63 13.14
N VAL A 2 -18.38 -30.51 13.81
CA VAL A 2 -17.44 -29.52 14.40
C VAL A 2 -18.18 -28.96 15.62
N PRO A 3 -17.58 -28.79 16.81
CA PRO A 3 -18.33 -28.40 18.01
C PRO A 3 -18.52 -26.86 18.10
N PRO A 4 -19.59 -26.37 18.76
CA PRO A 4 -19.88 -24.95 18.83
C PRO A 4 -19.24 -24.26 20.05
N ALA A 5 -18.81 -23.02 19.83
CA ALA A 5 -18.31 -22.09 20.84
C ALA A 5 -19.44 -21.53 21.72
N ARG A 6 -19.16 -21.44 23.02
CA ARG A 6 -20.05 -20.93 24.07
C ARG A 6 -20.07 -19.40 24.06
N ALA A 7 -21.27 -18.83 24.00
CA ALA A 7 -21.54 -17.41 24.23
C ALA A 7 -21.56 -17.09 25.73
N LEU A 8 -20.98 -15.95 26.13
CA LEU A 8 -21.22 -15.30 27.41
C LEU A 8 -21.72 -13.89 27.13
N GLY A 9 -22.90 -13.59 27.68
CA GLY A 9 -23.54 -12.27 27.62
C GLY A 9 -23.04 -11.31 28.69
N PRO A 10 -23.44 -10.02 28.61
CA PRO A 10 -22.88 -8.93 29.39
C PRO A 10 -23.66 -8.71 30.69
N THR A 11 -22.98 -8.23 31.74
CA THR A 11 -23.64 -7.58 32.88
C THR A 11 -23.11 -6.17 33.04
N ALA A 12 -24.05 -5.23 32.99
CA ALA A 12 -23.88 -3.83 33.29
C ALA A 12 -23.80 -3.62 34.82
N GLY A 13 -23.06 -2.62 35.25
CA GLY A 13 -23.02 -2.16 36.64
C GLY A 13 -22.29 -0.83 36.75
N ALA A 14 -23.06 0.26 36.81
CA ALA A 14 -22.61 1.62 36.97
C ALA A 14 -22.31 1.97 38.45
N ASN A 15 -21.33 2.87 38.67
CA ASN A 15 -21.23 3.91 39.71
C ASN A 15 -19.78 4.45 39.68
N ALA A 16 -19.48 5.70 39.27
CA ALA A 16 -19.80 7.02 39.82
C ALA A 16 -19.01 7.41 41.10
N MET A 17 -18.30 8.55 40.99
CA MET A 17 -17.61 9.36 42.03
C MET A 17 -16.37 8.76 42.70
N GLY A 18 -15.26 9.46 42.99
CA GLY A 18 -14.90 10.87 42.89
C GLY A 18 -13.74 11.16 43.87
N LEU A 19 -12.90 12.15 43.54
CA LEU A 19 -12.05 12.99 44.41
C LEU A 19 -10.70 12.46 44.98
N PHE A 20 -9.65 13.19 44.57
CA PHE A 20 -8.50 13.74 45.32
C PHE A 20 -7.97 13.01 46.58
N GLY A 21 -6.65 12.74 46.61
CA GLY A 21 -5.92 12.53 47.86
C GLY A 21 -4.44 12.20 47.69
N LYS A 22 -3.58 13.05 48.25
CA LYS A 22 -2.11 13.03 48.20
C LYS A 22 -1.46 11.82 48.90
N GLY A 23 -0.27 11.50 48.41
CA GLY A 23 0.79 10.63 48.93
C GLY A 23 0.91 10.36 50.43
N LYS A 24 1.41 9.15 50.73
CA LYS A 24 2.46 8.92 51.71
C LYS A 24 3.12 7.55 51.48
N LYS A 25 4.45 7.54 51.62
CA LYS A 25 5.27 6.38 51.95
C LYS A 25 4.58 5.55 53.02
N ASP A 26 4.59 4.22 52.88
CA ASP A 26 5.14 3.36 53.93
C ASP A 26 5.54 1.99 53.39
N ARG A 27 6.61 1.51 54.00
CA ARG A 27 7.39 0.31 53.77
C ARG A 27 6.80 -0.78 54.65
N ALA A 28 6.43 -1.92 54.09
CA ALA A 28 6.23 -3.14 54.85
C ALA A 28 6.52 -4.36 53.97
N ASP A 29 7.46 -5.15 54.47
CA ASP A 29 7.87 -6.46 53.98
C ASP A 29 6.71 -7.45 54.04
N ASP A 30 6.60 -8.35 53.06
CA ASP A 30 6.04 -9.68 53.28
C ASP A 30 6.53 -10.65 52.20
N HIS A 31 7.43 -11.53 52.60
CA HIS A 31 7.87 -12.69 51.83
C HIS A 31 6.76 -13.75 51.84
N LYS A 32 6.24 -14.08 50.66
CA LYS A 32 5.43 -15.30 50.46
C LYS A 32 6.03 -16.13 49.34
N ALA A 33 6.69 -17.23 49.71
CA ALA A 33 7.21 -18.24 48.81
C ALA A 33 6.07 -18.98 48.09
N PRO A 34 6.19 -19.29 46.78
CA PRO A 34 5.31 -20.27 46.15
C PRO A 34 5.92 -21.68 46.21
N ALA A 35 5.08 -22.63 46.62
CA ALA A 35 5.35 -24.05 46.68
C ALA A 35 5.61 -24.64 45.28
N ILE A 36 6.67 -25.42 45.17
CA ILE A 36 7.03 -26.22 43.99
C ILE A 36 6.29 -27.55 44.07
N ASN A 37 5.52 -27.87 43.04
CA ASN A 37 4.81 -29.14 42.87
C ASN A 37 5.46 -29.92 41.71
N PRO A 38 6.06 -31.10 41.91
CA PRO A 38 6.67 -31.87 40.84
C PRO A 38 5.64 -32.77 40.15
N GLY A 39 5.29 -32.45 38.90
CA GLY A 39 4.53 -33.33 38.01
C GLY A 39 5.45 -34.25 37.18
N PRO A 40 5.02 -35.47 36.82
CA PRO A 40 5.91 -36.50 36.30
C PRO A 40 6.21 -36.37 34.80
N LEU A 41 7.42 -36.83 34.46
CA LEU A 41 8.02 -36.99 33.14
C LEU A 41 7.09 -37.72 32.16
N ARG A 42 6.99 -37.17 30.94
CA ARG A 42 6.31 -37.80 29.80
C ARG A 42 7.36 -38.07 28.72
N ASP A 43 7.48 -39.34 28.36
CA ASP A 43 8.40 -39.88 27.37
C ASP A 43 8.19 -39.28 25.97
N VAL A 44 9.30 -38.91 25.34
CA VAL A 44 9.38 -38.48 23.95
C VAL A 44 9.96 -39.63 23.12
N PRO A 45 9.25 -40.18 22.13
CA PRO A 45 9.85 -41.13 21.21
C PRO A 45 10.64 -40.40 20.12
N GLN A 46 11.94 -40.68 20.06
CA GLN A 46 12.81 -40.37 18.93
C GLN A 46 12.47 -41.31 17.75
N GLN A 47 12.11 -40.75 16.60
CA GLN A 47 12.26 -41.42 15.31
C GLN A 47 12.89 -40.45 14.31
N LEU A 48 14.17 -40.71 14.00
CA LEU A 48 14.91 -40.20 12.86
C LEU A 48 14.47 -40.96 11.60
N PRO A 49 14.27 -40.30 10.44
CA PRO A 49 14.34 -40.98 9.17
C PRO A 49 15.76 -40.89 8.59
N GLU A 50 16.30 -42.07 8.38
CA GLU A 50 17.53 -42.39 7.65
C GLU A 50 17.35 -42.02 6.16
N VAL A 51 18.27 -41.20 5.63
CA VAL A 51 18.34 -40.84 4.20
C VAL A 51 19.58 -41.50 3.64
N ALA A 52 19.39 -42.43 2.71
CA ALA A 52 20.45 -42.92 1.82
C ALA A 52 19.98 -42.88 0.36
N PRO A 53 20.90 -42.65 -0.61
CA PRO A 53 20.56 -42.25 -1.97
C PRO A 53 20.59 -43.42 -2.96
N GLY A 54 19.82 -43.33 -4.04
CA GLY A 54 19.85 -44.31 -5.12
C GLY A 54 19.32 -43.72 -6.43
N ALA A 55 20.20 -43.65 -7.42
CA ALA A 55 19.96 -43.12 -8.75
C ALA A 55 19.33 -44.14 -9.70
N GLY A 56 18.55 -43.63 -10.67
CA GLY A 56 18.61 -44.04 -12.09
C GLY A 56 17.78 -45.25 -12.56
N GLY A 57 16.93 -45.00 -13.58
CA GLY A 57 16.91 -45.85 -14.79
C GLY A 57 15.62 -46.61 -15.14
N SER A 58 15.09 -46.29 -16.35
CA SER A 58 14.34 -47.11 -17.35
C SER A 58 13.02 -47.80 -16.94
N GLU A 59 11.90 -47.42 -17.57
CA GLU A 59 11.28 -48.08 -18.75
C GLU A 59 10.91 -49.57 -18.56
N TYR A 60 9.61 -49.88 -18.52
CA TYR A 60 8.84 -50.64 -19.54
C TYR A 60 7.47 -51.10 -18.98
N GLU A 61 6.46 -50.91 -19.82
CA GLU A 61 5.32 -51.79 -20.12
C GLU A 61 4.27 -52.26 -19.08
N THR A 62 3.03 -51.85 -19.42
CA THR A 62 1.78 -52.65 -19.54
C THR A 62 1.39 -53.65 -18.45
N SER A 63 0.23 -53.41 -17.82
CA SER A 63 -0.83 -54.44 -17.69
C SER A 63 -2.13 -53.84 -17.15
N GLY A 64 -3.24 -54.29 -17.74
CA GLY A 64 -4.59 -53.75 -17.55
C GLY A 64 -5.26 -54.05 -16.21
N GLY A 65 -6.20 -53.18 -15.85
CA GLY A 65 -7.10 -53.34 -14.71
C GLY A 65 -8.48 -52.74 -15.03
N LYS A 66 -9.50 -53.61 -14.97
CA LYS A 66 -10.95 -53.40 -15.16
C LYS A 66 -11.52 -52.08 -14.59
N PRO A 67 -12.55 -51.49 -15.21
CA PRO A 67 -13.33 -50.43 -14.58
C PRO A 67 -14.41 -51.02 -13.64
N ILE A 68 -14.37 -50.61 -12.38
CA ILE A 68 -15.43 -50.79 -11.40
C ILE A 68 -16.41 -49.62 -11.55
N LEU A 69 -17.66 -49.94 -11.91
CA LEU A 69 -18.80 -49.03 -11.80
C LEU A 69 -19.11 -48.77 -10.32
N PRO A 70 -19.45 -47.53 -9.93
CA PRO A 70 -20.36 -47.32 -8.82
C PRO A 70 -21.71 -46.82 -9.33
N ALA A 71 -22.72 -47.66 -9.10
CA ALA A 71 -24.11 -47.28 -9.03
C ALA A 71 -24.33 -46.26 -7.91
N GLY A 72 -25.15 -45.25 -8.16
CA GLY A 72 -25.48 -44.24 -7.15
C GLY A 72 -26.35 -43.12 -7.71
N ALA A 73 -27.54 -43.46 -8.19
CA ALA A 73 -28.59 -42.48 -8.46
C ALA A 73 -29.25 -42.05 -7.14
N PRO A 74 -29.35 -40.75 -6.83
CA PRO A 74 -30.32 -40.25 -5.86
C PRO A 74 -31.63 -39.82 -6.55
N PRO A 75 -32.76 -39.86 -5.83
CA PRO A 75 -34.10 -39.82 -6.39
C PRO A 75 -34.51 -38.43 -6.89
N SER A 76 -35.26 -38.44 -7.98
CA SER A 76 -36.02 -37.36 -8.58
C SER A 76 -36.92 -36.65 -7.56
N MET A 77 -36.57 -35.42 -7.18
CA MET A 77 -37.51 -34.48 -6.57
C MET A 77 -38.38 -33.87 -7.67
N GLN A 78 -39.65 -34.24 -7.62
CA GLN A 78 -40.76 -33.68 -8.37
C GLN A 78 -40.98 -32.20 -7.95
N PRO A 79 -40.99 -31.23 -8.87
CA PRO A 79 -41.40 -29.88 -8.53
C PRO A 79 -42.94 -29.80 -8.38
N PRO A 80 -43.46 -29.04 -7.40
CA PRO A 80 -44.89 -28.89 -7.20
C PRO A 80 -45.54 -28.07 -8.33
N ALA A 81 -46.77 -28.45 -8.67
CA ALA A 81 -47.63 -27.79 -9.64
C ALA A 81 -47.78 -26.27 -9.38
N PRO A 82 -47.86 -25.44 -10.44
CA PRO A 82 -48.08 -24.01 -10.28
C PRO A 82 -49.50 -23.73 -9.76
N LYS A 83 -49.57 -23.03 -8.63
CA LYS A 83 -50.78 -22.41 -8.10
C LYS A 83 -51.31 -21.39 -9.11
N ALA A 84 -52.60 -21.48 -9.40
CA ALA A 84 -53.36 -20.49 -10.16
C ALA A 84 -53.24 -19.08 -9.54
N PRO A 85 -53.06 -18.02 -10.34
CA PRO A 85 -53.25 -16.66 -9.86
C PRO A 85 -54.74 -16.33 -9.76
N SER A 86 -55.14 -16.01 -8.53
CA SER A 86 -56.44 -15.47 -8.17
C SER A 86 -56.57 -14.03 -8.67
N ALA A 87 -57.70 -13.76 -9.32
CA ALA A 87 -58.51 -12.53 -9.29
C ALA A 87 -57.78 -11.17 -9.25
N VAL A 88 -57.77 -10.50 -10.40
CA VAL A 88 -57.67 -9.03 -10.52
C VAL A 88 -59.09 -8.48 -10.77
N PRO A 89 -59.54 -7.42 -10.07
CA PRO A 89 -60.87 -6.84 -10.25
C PRO A 89 -60.96 -5.89 -11.46
N PRO A 90 -62.14 -5.71 -12.08
CA PRO A 90 -62.30 -4.96 -13.32
C PRO A 90 -62.69 -3.49 -13.08
N HIS A 91 -61.85 -2.56 -13.51
CA HIS A 91 -62.16 -1.15 -13.76
C HIS A 91 -61.33 -0.72 -14.97
N ALA A 92 -61.76 0.04 -15.97
CA ALA A 92 -63.00 0.73 -16.25
C ALA A 92 -63.13 0.88 -17.79
N LYS A 93 -64.37 0.89 -18.28
CA LYS A 93 -64.75 1.17 -19.66
C LYS A 93 -64.34 2.60 -20.05
N PRO A 94 -63.84 2.85 -21.28
CA PRO A 94 -64.11 4.10 -21.96
C PRO A 94 -65.36 3.98 -22.83
N ALA A 95 -66.21 5.01 -22.72
CA ALA A 95 -67.48 5.15 -23.40
C ALA A 95 -67.34 5.10 -24.92
N ARG A 96 -68.11 4.22 -25.54
CA ARG A 96 -68.47 4.29 -26.97
C ARG A 96 -69.41 5.47 -27.14
N THR A 97 -68.91 6.59 -27.64
CA THR A 97 -69.77 7.64 -28.20
C THR A 97 -70.18 7.18 -29.60
N ALA A 98 -71.45 6.86 -29.72
CA ALA A 98 -72.11 6.55 -30.97
C ALA A 98 -72.17 7.81 -31.84
N THR A 99 -71.48 7.80 -32.97
CA THR A 99 -71.77 8.67 -34.10
C THR A 99 -72.40 7.83 -35.20
N LEU A 100 -73.69 8.11 -35.42
CA LEU A 100 -74.55 7.58 -36.45
C LEU A 100 -73.88 7.66 -37.83
N ARG A 101 -73.52 6.51 -38.39
CA ARG A 101 -73.37 6.34 -39.85
C ARG A 101 -74.76 6.08 -40.43
N PRO A 102 -75.34 6.94 -41.27
CA PRO A 102 -76.40 6.53 -42.16
C PRO A 102 -75.81 5.76 -43.35
N SER A 103 -76.46 4.65 -43.68
CA SER A 103 -76.24 3.80 -44.84
C SER A 103 -76.22 4.58 -46.17
N PRO A 104 -75.53 4.07 -47.21
CA PRO A 104 -75.69 4.55 -48.57
C PRO A 104 -77.07 4.12 -49.07
N LEU A 105 -77.94 5.09 -49.35
CA LEU A 105 -79.13 4.86 -50.16
C LEU A 105 -78.74 4.86 -51.65
N PRO A 106 -79.41 4.04 -52.47
CA PRO A 106 -79.12 3.89 -53.89
C PRO A 106 -79.72 5.06 -54.67
N GLU A 107 -78.92 5.68 -55.53
CA GLU A 107 -79.46 6.53 -56.60
C GLU A 107 -80.21 5.64 -57.57
N ARG A 108 -81.54 5.66 -57.44
CA ARG A 108 -82.49 5.20 -58.43
C ARG A 108 -82.73 6.34 -59.42
N ASP A 109 -82.70 5.95 -60.69
CA ASP A 109 -83.55 6.43 -61.79
C ASP A 109 -84.72 7.31 -61.33
N LEU A 110 -84.81 8.54 -61.86
CA LEU A 110 -86.08 9.16 -62.20
C LEU A 110 -85.91 10.51 -62.96
N VAL A 111 -86.59 10.56 -64.12
CA VAL A 111 -87.01 11.73 -64.92
C VAL A 111 -85.89 12.33 -65.80
N ASP A 112 -85.78 12.12 -67.12
CA ASP A 112 -86.76 11.85 -68.19
C ASP A 112 -87.89 12.89 -68.24
N LEU A 113 -87.66 14.03 -68.90
CA LEU A 113 -88.68 14.89 -69.55
C LEU A 113 -88.04 16.15 -70.19
N ALA A 114 -88.36 16.37 -71.48
CA ALA A 114 -88.15 17.56 -72.31
C ALA A 114 -86.71 17.80 -72.82
N SER A 115 -86.39 17.77 -74.12
CA SER A 115 -87.20 18.15 -75.28
C SER A 115 -86.76 17.37 -76.52
N ALA A 116 -87.67 16.53 -77.00
CA ALA A 116 -87.92 16.41 -78.43
C ALA A 116 -88.61 17.70 -78.93
N ASP A 117 -88.69 17.88 -80.25
CA ASP A 117 -89.30 19.01 -80.98
C ASP A 117 -88.37 20.23 -81.10
N ASP A 118 -87.98 20.77 -82.26
CA ASP A 118 -88.49 20.82 -83.65
C ASP A 118 -87.24 20.95 -84.57
N ASP A 119 -86.98 20.24 -85.67
CA ASP A 119 -87.76 19.89 -86.87
C ASP A 119 -88.72 20.95 -87.42
N VAL A 120 -88.27 22.22 -87.53
CA VAL A 120 -88.88 23.20 -88.44
C VAL A 120 -87.81 24.15 -89.03
N THR A 121 -87.10 23.68 -90.06
CA THR A 121 -86.60 24.56 -91.15
C THR A 121 -87.16 24.08 -92.48
N GLY A 122 -88.48 23.92 -92.50
CA GLY A 122 -89.33 23.93 -93.69
C GLY A 122 -90.42 24.98 -93.48
N MET A 123 -90.88 25.62 -94.55
CA MET A 123 -91.96 26.63 -94.57
C MET A 123 -91.61 28.03 -94.01
N GLY A 124 -90.71 28.70 -94.74
CA GLY A 124 -90.84 30.13 -95.00
C GLY A 124 -91.54 30.33 -96.33
N ASP A 125 -92.80 29.89 -96.44
CA ASP A 125 -93.68 30.23 -97.56
C ASP A 125 -93.78 31.75 -97.63
N ASP A 126 -93.35 32.27 -98.77
CA ASP A 126 -93.43 33.63 -99.26
C ASP A 126 -94.91 34.07 -99.33
N PRO A 127 -95.47 34.83 -98.36
CA PRO A 127 -96.86 35.29 -98.43
C PRO A 127 -97.02 36.46 -99.42
N SER A 128 -95.95 36.86 -100.10
CA SER A 128 -95.90 38.01 -101.00
C SER A 128 -96.56 37.78 -102.37
N LYS A 129 -97.05 36.57 -102.68
CA LYS A 129 -97.59 36.21 -104.01
C LYS A 129 -99.10 35.92 -104.06
N SER A 130 -99.86 36.16 -102.98
CA SER A 130 -101.33 35.96 -102.96
C SER A 130 -102.13 37.21 -102.55
N ALA A 131 -101.56 38.41 -102.73
CA ALA A 131 -102.24 39.69 -102.44
C ALA A 131 -102.35 40.64 -103.64
N THR A 132 -102.03 40.19 -104.86
CA THR A 132 -102.18 40.96 -106.12
C THR A 132 -103.27 40.41 -107.05
N GLY A 133 -104.14 39.53 -106.54
CA GLY A 133 -105.23 38.89 -107.29
C GLY A 133 -106.66 39.39 -106.98
N GLN A 134 -106.87 40.29 -106.02
CA GLN A 134 -108.24 40.70 -105.61
C GLN A 134 -108.50 42.21 -105.60
N LEU A 135 -107.61 43.03 -106.17
CA LEU A 135 -107.77 44.50 -106.19
C LEU A 135 -107.89 45.11 -107.61
N LYS A 136 -108.37 44.32 -108.59
CA LYS A 136 -108.55 44.76 -109.99
C LYS A 136 -109.94 44.50 -110.59
N VAL A 137 -110.96 44.27 -109.75
CA VAL A 137 -112.35 43.95 -110.21
C VAL A 137 -113.43 44.89 -109.64
N ALA A 138 -113.12 45.88 -108.80
CA ALA A 138 -114.16 46.72 -108.18
C ALA A 138 -113.94 48.24 -108.29
N LEU A 139 -113.32 48.74 -109.37
CA LEU A 139 -113.13 50.19 -109.51
C LEU A 139 -113.09 50.69 -110.96
N LYS A 140 -114.20 50.55 -111.70
CA LYS A 140 -114.57 51.54 -112.74
C LYS A 140 -116.01 51.37 -113.26
N GLU A 141 -116.99 51.76 -112.44
CA GLU A 141 -118.24 52.37 -112.90
C GLU A 141 -118.99 52.99 -111.71
N GLN A 142 -118.45 54.11 -111.21
CA GLN A 142 -119.21 55.22 -110.61
C GLN A 142 -118.20 56.32 -110.29
N GLY A 143 -118.26 57.40 -111.06
CA GLY A 143 -117.39 58.56 -110.92
C GLY A 143 -117.80 59.38 -109.72
N VAL A 144 -117.02 59.30 -108.65
CA VAL A 144 -117.00 60.25 -107.53
C VAL A 144 -115.57 60.29 -106.97
N ASP A 145 -114.92 61.45 -107.09
CA ASP A 145 -113.83 62.01 -106.27
C ASP A 145 -112.83 61.04 -105.57
N THR A 146 -112.20 60.14 -106.33
CA THR A 146 -111.30 59.09 -105.84
C THR A 146 -109.85 59.53 -105.59
N GLY A 147 -109.44 60.74 -105.99
CA GLY A 147 -108.06 61.22 -105.83
C GLY A 147 -107.66 61.45 -104.36
N GLN A 148 -108.56 62.06 -103.58
CA GLN A 148 -108.29 62.40 -102.18
C GLN A 148 -108.29 61.16 -101.29
N GLN A 149 -109.24 60.23 -101.48
CA GLN A 149 -109.32 58.99 -100.70
C GLN A 149 -108.16 58.03 -100.97
N VAL A 150 -107.67 57.97 -102.22
CA VAL A 150 -106.48 57.16 -102.55
C VAL A 150 -105.22 57.76 -101.93
N MET A 151 -105.10 59.10 -101.88
CA MET A 151 -103.98 59.76 -101.20
C MET A 151 -104.05 59.61 -99.67
N ASP A 152 -105.23 59.67 -99.06
CA ASP A 152 -105.39 59.42 -97.62
C ASP A 152 -105.08 57.96 -97.25
N LEU A 153 -105.48 57.00 -98.10
CA LEU A 153 -105.12 55.58 -97.94
C LEU A 153 -103.61 55.36 -98.13
N LEU A 154 -102.98 56.02 -99.10
CA LEU A 154 -101.52 56.00 -99.28
C LEU A 154 -100.79 56.58 -98.06
N GLY A 155 -101.27 57.71 -97.54
CA GLY A 155 -100.73 58.30 -96.31
C GLY A 155 -100.92 57.41 -95.07
N GLN A 156 -102.04 56.70 -94.97
CA GLN A 156 -102.25 55.69 -93.92
C GLN A 156 -101.33 54.48 -94.09
N ILE A 157 -101.13 53.98 -95.31
CA ILE A 157 -100.21 52.87 -95.61
C ILE A 157 -98.76 53.28 -95.32
N GLU A 158 -98.34 54.49 -95.70
CA GLU A 158 -97.00 55.01 -95.38
C GLU A 158 -96.79 55.16 -93.87
N LYS A 159 -97.79 55.66 -93.15
CA LYS A 159 -97.75 55.73 -91.68
C LYS A 159 -97.67 54.34 -91.04
N GLN A 160 -98.44 53.37 -91.55
CA GLN A 160 -98.38 51.98 -91.11
C GLN A 160 -97.04 51.32 -91.46
N LEU A 161 -96.46 51.61 -92.62
CA LEU A 161 -95.15 51.12 -93.03
C LEU A 161 -94.04 51.70 -92.14
N GLY A 162 -94.13 53.00 -91.81
CA GLY A 162 -93.25 53.66 -90.85
C GLY A 162 -93.33 53.04 -89.45
N GLN A 163 -94.55 52.77 -88.95
CA GLN A 163 -94.77 52.05 -87.69
C GLN A 163 -94.22 50.61 -87.75
N LEU A 164 -94.39 49.90 -88.85
CA LEU A 164 -93.83 48.55 -89.05
C LEU A 164 -92.30 48.57 -89.08
N GLN A 165 -91.69 49.59 -89.70
CA GLN A 165 -90.24 49.75 -89.69
C GLN A 165 -89.74 50.07 -88.28
N GLN A 166 -90.44 50.93 -87.53
CA GLN A 166 -90.12 51.22 -86.13
C GLN A 166 -90.25 49.98 -85.24
N LEU A 167 -91.34 49.20 -85.38
CA LEU A 167 -91.48 47.93 -84.67
C LEU A 167 -90.37 46.94 -85.06
N ARG A 168 -89.92 46.96 -86.31
CA ARG A 168 -88.80 46.13 -86.77
C ARG A 168 -87.47 46.56 -86.17
N THR A 169 -87.22 47.86 -86.02
CA THR A 169 -86.01 48.35 -85.35
C THR A 169 -86.09 48.09 -83.84
N GLU A 170 -87.22 48.35 -83.20
CA GLU A 170 -87.45 48.03 -81.78
C GLU A 170 -87.29 46.54 -81.50
N ARG A 171 -87.86 45.67 -82.35
CA ARG A 171 -87.65 44.21 -82.26
C ARG A 171 -86.17 43.85 -82.39
N LYS A 172 -85.42 44.48 -83.31
CA LYS A 172 -83.97 44.24 -83.45
C LYS A 172 -83.20 44.66 -82.20
N HIS A 173 -83.52 45.82 -81.62
CA HIS A 173 -82.89 46.29 -80.39
C HIS A 173 -83.26 45.39 -79.20
N PHE A 174 -84.50 44.95 -79.10
CA PHE A 174 -84.94 44.02 -78.05
C PHE A 174 -84.26 42.66 -78.18
N MET A 175 -84.12 42.13 -79.40
CA MET A 175 -83.35 40.89 -79.62
C MET A 175 -81.87 41.07 -79.26
N ALA A 176 -81.28 42.23 -79.56
CA ALA A 176 -79.91 42.52 -79.15
C ALA A 176 -79.77 42.65 -77.62
N ASP A 177 -80.73 43.27 -76.92
CA ASP A 177 -80.78 43.34 -75.45
C ASP A 177 -80.97 41.95 -74.83
N LEU A 178 -81.83 41.10 -75.42
CA LEU A 178 -82.00 39.72 -74.98
C LEU A 178 -80.72 38.90 -75.15
N GLU A 179 -80.02 39.02 -76.28
CA GLU A 179 -78.73 38.36 -76.49
C GLU A 179 -77.67 38.88 -75.51
N GLN A 180 -77.62 40.19 -75.26
CA GLN A 180 -76.72 40.77 -74.28
C GLN A 180 -77.02 40.25 -72.86
N ARG A 181 -78.28 40.23 -72.43
CA ARG A 181 -78.67 39.70 -71.12
C ARG A 181 -78.40 38.22 -71.00
N LYS A 182 -78.58 37.46 -72.08
CA LYS A 182 -78.25 36.04 -72.14
C LYS A 182 -76.74 35.84 -71.91
N ALA A 183 -75.90 36.60 -72.61
CA ALA A 183 -74.45 36.57 -72.41
C ALA A 183 -74.04 36.99 -70.99
N ASP A 184 -74.69 38.01 -70.41
CA ASP A 184 -74.45 38.44 -69.03
C ASP A 184 -74.87 37.36 -68.00
N LEU A 185 -75.98 36.66 -68.24
CA LEU A 185 -76.44 35.54 -67.40
C LEU A 185 -75.47 34.37 -67.48
N GLU A 186 -75.03 33.99 -68.69
CA GLU A 186 -74.01 32.94 -68.90
C GLU A 186 -72.70 33.31 -68.20
N ALA A 187 -72.26 34.57 -68.27
CA ALA A 187 -71.06 35.05 -67.57
C ALA A 187 -71.21 35.01 -66.04
N ARG A 188 -72.39 35.35 -65.50
CA ARG A 188 -72.67 35.26 -64.06
C ARG A 188 -72.74 33.81 -63.59
N GLU A 189 -73.34 32.93 -64.37
CA GLU A 189 -73.39 31.49 -64.07
C GLU A 189 -71.98 30.89 -64.03
N ALA A 190 -71.13 31.22 -65.00
CA ALA A 190 -69.72 30.84 -64.99
C ALA A 190 -68.99 31.35 -63.73
N ARG A 191 -69.25 32.60 -63.31
CA ARG A 191 -68.64 33.16 -62.09
C ARG A 191 -69.14 32.47 -60.81
N ILE A 192 -70.42 32.08 -60.76
CA ILE A 192 -70.97 31.31 -59.63
C ILE A 192 -70.30 29.93 -59.57
N GLN A 193 -70.16 29.25 -60.71
CA GLN A 193 -69.48 27.95 -60.77
C GLN A 193 -68.01 28.06 -60.32
N GLU A 194 -67.30 29.12 -60.71
CA GLU A 194 -65.93 29.39 -60.26
C GLU A 194 -65.88 29.60 -58.73
N LEU A 195 -66.73 30.47 -58.17
CA LEU A 195 -66.80 30.71 -56.73
C LEU A 195 -67.20 29.48 -55.92
N GLU A 196 -68.09 28.63 -56.46
CA GLU A 196 -68.41 27.35 -55.84
C GLU A 196 -67.22 26.40 -55.84
N SER A 197 -66.43 26.37 -56.92
CA SER A 197 -65.22 25.55 -56.98
C SER A 197 -64.17 26.02 -55.97
N GLU A 198 -63.99 27.34 -55.84
CA GLU A 198 -63.11 27.96 -54.86
C GLU A 198 -63.59 27.71 -53.42
N ALA A 199 -64.89 27.80 -53.15
CA ALA A 199 -65.46 27.49 -51.84
C ALA A 199 -65.27 26.01 -51.47
N ARG A 200 -65.43 25.09 -52.43
CA ARG A 200 -65.16 23.65 -52.22
C ARG A 200 -63.68 23.39 -51.95
N GLU A 201 -62.78 24.07 -52.66
CA GLU A 201 -61.34 23.98 -52.42
C GLU A 201 -60.96 24.51 -51.04
N ASN A 202 -61.43 25.70 -50.68
CA ASN A 202 -61.21 26.28 -49.35
C ASN A 202 -61.76 25.38 -48.22
N HIS A 203 -62.90 24.72 -48.43
CA HIS A 203 -63.44 23.76 -47.46
C HIS A 203 -62.49 22.57 -47.27
N ARG A 204 -61.96 22.01 -48.36
CA ARG A 204 -60.96 20.93 -48.30
C ARG A 204 -59.69 21.37 -47.58
N ILE A 205 -59.21 22.59 -47.83
CA ILE A 205 -58.03 23.15 -47.14
C ILE A 205 -58.30 23.28 -45.64
N VAL A 206 -59.48 23.80 -45.25
CA VAL A 206 -59.86 23.91 -43.82
C VAL A 206 -59.92 22.53 -43.15
N ASP A 207 -60.47 21.52 -43.82
CA ASP A 207 -60.53 20.17 -43.27
C ASP A 207 -59.15 19.53 -43.15
N GLN A 208 -58.25 19.78 -44.10
CA GLN A 208 -56.85 19.37 -44.02
C GLN A 208 -56.12 20.05 -42.85
N LEU A 209 -56.30 21.36 -42.68
CA LEU A 209 -55.71 22.09 -41.57
C LEU A 209 -56.24 21.64 -40.21
N LYS A 210 -57.53 21.29 -40.11
CA LYS A 210 -58.09 20.69 -38.89
C LYS A 210 -57.49 19.33 -38.59
N ALA A 211 -57.40 18.45 -39.60
CA ALA A 211 -56.79 17.13 -39.43
C ALA A 211 -55.32 17.25 -39.01
N GLN A 212 -54.58 18.21 -39.55
CA GLN A 212 -53.20 18.50 -39.14
C GLN A 212 -53.13 19.02 -37.70
N ALA A 213 -54.01 19.94 -37.30
CA ALA A 213 -54.06 20.45 -35.93
C ALA A 213 -54.40 19.35 -34.90
N ASP A 214 -55.29 18.42 -35.26
CA ASP A 214 -55.61 17.26 -34.42
C ASP A 214 -54.39 16.32 -34.30
N GLN A 215 -53.68 16.08 -35.41
CA GLN A 215 -52.45 15.30 -35.42
C GLN A 215 -51.38 15.94 -34.51
N ASP A 216 -51.15 17.24 -34.63
CA ASP A 216 -50.17 17.98 -33.81
C ASP A 216 -50.57 18.00 -32.32
N THR A 217 -51.88 18.07 -32.03
CA THR A 217 -52.38 17.97 -30.65
C THR A 217 -52.07 16.60 -30.04
N ASP A 218 -52.20 15.53 -30.83
CA ASP A 218 -51.90 14.18 -30.38
C ASP A 218 -50.40 13.90 -30.26
N THR A 219 -49.55 14.47 -31.14
CA THR A 219 -48.09 14.39 -30.97
C THR A 219 -47.65 15.11 -29.69
N LEU A 220 -48.17 16.32 -29.43
CA LEU A 220 -47.88 17.07 -28.21
C LEU A 220 -48.30 16.31 -26.93
N LYS A 221 -49.45 15.62 -26.94
CA LYS A 221 -49.87 14.77 -25.81
C LYS A 221 -48.88 13.63 -25.56
N ARG A 222 -48.42 12.97 -26.63
CA ARG A 222 -47.44 11.87 -26.53
C ARG A 222 -46.11 12.39 -25.99
N GLU A 223 -45.60 13.49 -26.53
CA GLU A 223 -44.36 14.13 -26.05
C GLU A 223 -44.47 14.55 -24.58
N LYS A 224 -45.59 15.13 -24.17
CA LYS A 224 -45.83 15.49 -22.77
C LYS A 224 -45.77 14.27 -21.85
N SER A 225 -46.41 13.16 -22.24
CA SER A 225 -46.37 11.91 -21.46
C SER A 225 -44.97 11.28 -21.39
N ALA A 226 -44.19 11.38 -22.47
CA ALA A 226 -42.80 10.95 -22.50
C ALA A 226 -41.91 11.81 -21.59
N LEU A 227 -42.12 13.14 -21.60
CA LEU A 227 -41.41 14.07 -20.73
C LEU A 227 -41.72 13.83 -19.24
N GLU A 228 -42.98 13.53 -18.92
CA GLU A 228 -43.39 13.19 -17.56
C GLU A 228 -42.76 11.87 -17.09
N SER A 229 -42.70 10.86 -17.96
CA SER A 229 -41.99 9.59 -17.68
C SER A 229 -40.48 9.82 -17.47
N SER A 230 -39.85 10.66 -18.30
CA SER A 230 -38.43 11.03 -18.15
C SER A 230 -38.18 11.77 -16.83
N ARG A 231 -39.07 12.68 -16.44
CA ARG A 231 -39.00 13.38 -15.15
C ARG A 231 -39.07 12.42 -13.96
N GLN A 232 -39.97 11.43 -14.02
CA GLN A 232 -40.07 10.41 -12.97
C GLN A 232 -38.79 9.56 -12.87
N LEU A 233 -38.19 9.20 -14.01
CA LEU A 233 -36.92 8.50 -14.04
C LEU A 233 -35.78 9.32 -13.43
N LEU A 234 -35.67 10.61 -13.77
CA LEU A 234 -34.67 11.51 -13.19
C LEU A 234 -34.86 11.70 -11.68
N GLU A 235 -36.11 11.76 -11.19
CA GLU A 235 -36.39 11.84 -9.76
C GLU A 235 -35.99 10.54 -9.03
N ALA A 236 -36.25 9.38 -9.63
CA ALA A 236 -35.81 8.08 -9.10
C ALA A 236 -34.28 8.00 -9.04
N GLN A 237 -33.59 8.39 -10.12
CA GLN A 237 -32.12 8.44 -10.17
C GLN A 237 -31.55 9.39 -9.12
N ARG A 238 -32.15 10.57 -8.94
CA ARG A 238 -31.75 11.53 -7.90
C ARG A 238 -31.85 10.91 -6.51
N LYS A 239 -32.94 10.22 -6.18
CA LYS A 239 -33.11 9.52 -4.89
C LYS A 239 -32.04 8.45 -4.67
N THR A 240 -31.66 7.70 -5.72
CA THR A 240 -30.57 6.73 -5.66
C THR A 240 -29.22 7.40 -5.40
N ILE A 241 -28.93 8.53 -6.06
CA ILE A 241 -27.70 9.31 -5.83
C ILE A 241 -27.65 9.83 -4.39
N GLU A 242 -28.74 10.36 -3.86
CA GLU A 242 -28.83 10.83 -2.47
C GLU A 242 -28.59 9.67 -1.47
N ALA A 243 -29.13 8.48 -1.74
CA ALA A 243 -28.89 7.29 -0.93
C ALA A 243 -27.42 6.83 -0.97
N HIS A 244 -26.79 6.82 -2.14
CA HIS A 244 -25.36 6.50 -2.28
C HIS A 244 -24.46 7.53 -1.58
N GLN A 245 -24.80 8.82 -1.67
CA GLN A 245 -24.06 9.88 -0.99
C GLN A 245 -24.14 9.73 0.54
N LYS A 246 -25.31 9.35 1.07
CA LYS A 246 -25.47 9.03 2.49
C LYS A 246 -24.62 7.83 2.90
N ALA A 247 -24.67 6.73 2.15
CA ALA A 247 -23.87 5.54 2.42
C ALA A 247 -22.35 5.82 2.36
N LEU A 248 -21.91 6.69 1.45
CA LEU A 248 -20.51 7.11 1.34
C LEU A 248 -20.07 7.90 2.58
N ASN A 249 -20.93 8.79 3.10
CA ASN A 249 -20.63 9.53 4.32
C ASN A 249 -20.57 8.61 5.55
N GLU A 250 -21.50 7.66 5.66
CA GLU A 250 -21.46 6.63 6.72
C GLU A 250 -20.18 5.78 6.66
N GLN A 251 -19.68 5.45 5.46
CA GLN A 251 -18.38 4.77 5.32
C GLN A 251 -17.20 5.66 5.71
N LYS A 252 -17.21 6.95 5.37
CA LYS A 252 -16.17 7.89 5.80
C LYS A 252 -16.09 7.99 7.33
N ASP A 253 -17.24 8.02 8.00
CA ASP A 253 -17.28 8.06 9.46
C ASP A 253 -16.71 6.76 10.07
N LYS A 254 -17.06 5.59 9.51
CA LYS A 254 -16.47 4.30 9.92
C LYS A 254 -14.95 4.26 9.73
N PHE A 255 -14.44 4.74 8.60
CA PHE A 255 -12.99 4.82 8.38
C PHE A 255 -12.30 5.79 9.33
N ALA A 256 -12.96 6.89 9.71
CA ALA A 256 -12.42 7.81 10.72
C ALA A 256 -12.37 7.17 12.12
N GLU A 257 -13.35 6.33 12.47
CA GLU A 257 -13.35 5.54 13.70
C GLU A 257 -12.25 4.47 13.69
N GLU A 258 -12.10 3.73 12.60
CA GLU A 258 -11.04 2.72 12.42
C GLU A 258 -9.64 3.35 12.49
N ALA A 259 -9.45 4.54 11.89
CA ALA A 259 -8.19 5.28 11.98
C ALA A 259 -7.86 5.66 13.43
N LYS A 260 -8.84 6.13 14.21
CA LYS A 260 -8.66 6.42 15.64
C LYS A 260 -8.30 5.16 16.44
N ALA A 261 -8.94 4.04 16.14
CA ALA A 261 -8.63 2.76 16.78
C ALA A 261 -7.20 2.29 16.44
N LEU A 262 -6.74 2.50 15.21
CA LEU A 262 -5.39 2.18 14.77
C LEU A 262 -4.34 3.07 15.47
N ASP A 263 -4.61 4.37 15.61
CA ASP A 263 -3.74 5.29 16.35
C ASP A 263 -3.63 4.90 17.84
N GLN A 264 -4.75 4.49 18.46
CA GLN A 264 -4.74 3.97 19.84
C GLN A 264 -3.95 2.67 19.96
N ALA A 265 -4.14 1.72 19.03
CA ALA A 265 -3.38 0.48 19.02
C ALA A 265 -1.88 0.74 18.84
N ARG A 266 -1.50 1.69 17.99
CA ARG A 266 -0.10 2.08 17.78
C ARG A 266 0.51 2.70 19.05
N ALA A 267 -0.22 3.57 19.73
CA ALA A 267 0.23 4.13 21.01
C ALA A 267 0.43 3.02 22.07
N GLN A 268 -0.46 2.03 22.12
CA GLN A 268 -0.31 0.86 22.99
C GLN A 268 0.93 0.04 22.64
N PHE A 269 1.18 -0.23 21.36
CA PHE A 269 2.40 -0.95 20.94
C PHE A 269 3.69 -0.18 21.27
N GLU A 270 3.69 1.14 21.15
CA GLU A 270 4.83 1.98 21.53
C GLU A 270 5.06 1.93 23.06
N GLN A 271 4.00 1.90 23.85
CA GLN A 271 4.07 1.70 25.30
C GLN A 271 4.60 0.31 25.66
N ASP A 272 4.02 -0.76 25.09
CA ASP A 272 4.43 -2.14 25.35
C ASP A 272 5.90 -2.36 24.96
N ARG A 273 6.37 -1.71 23.89
CA ARG A 273 7.77 -1.73 23.47
C ARG A 273 8.69 -1.02 24.48
N ALA A 274 8.25 0.11 25.04
CA ALA A 274 9.00 0.81 26.07
C ALA A 274 9.09 -0.03 27.35
N ASP A 275 7.99 -0.66 27.75
CA ASP A 275 7.93 -1.55 28.91
C ASP A 275 8.84 -2.78 28.68
N ALA A 276 8.79 -3.39 27.50
CA ALA A 276 9.69 -4.50 27.13
C ALA A 276 11.17 -4.09 27.20
N SER A 277 11.52 -2.90 26.71
CA SER A 277 12.89 -2.37 26.83
C SER A 277 13.32 -2.23 28.28
N GLN A 278 12.46 -1.66 29.14
CA GLN A 278 12.75 -1.52 30.56
C GLN A 278 12.93 -2.88 31.25
N THR A 279 12.11 -3.89 30.89
CA THR A 279 12.29 -5.24 31.44
C THR A 279 13.59 -5.89 31.00
N ASN A 280 14.03 -5.67 29.75
CA ASN A 280 15.32 -6.16 29.27
C ASN A 280 16.49 -5.47 29.96
N ASP A 281 16.43 -4.16 30.17
CA ASP A 281 17.45 -3.43 30.92
C ASP A 281 17.54 -3.91 32.37
N ALA A 282 16.39 -4.18 33.01
CA ALA A 282 16.33 -4.76 34.35
C ALA A 282 16.87 -6.20 34.41
N LEU A 283 16.64 -7.01 33.37
CA LEU A 283 17.23 -8.35 33.26
C LEU A 283 18.75 -8.28 33.09
N ALA A 284 19.26 -7.39 32.24
CA ALA A 284 20.69 -7.19 32.07
C ALA A 284 21.37 -6.75 33.38
N GLN A 285 20.72 -5.86 34.16
CA GLN A 285 21.20 -5.47 35.49
C GLN A 285 21.25 -6.66 36.46
N ARG A 286 20.20 -7.51 36.47
CA ARG A 286 20.18 -8.71 37.31
C ARG A 286 21.21 -9.76 36.88
N GLU A 287 21.48 -9.90 35.59
CA GLU A 287 22.55 -10.79 35.09
C GLU A 287 23.92 -10.32 35.57
N GLU A 288 24.19 -9.01 35.54
CA GLU A 288 25.42 -8.43 36.09
C GLU A 288 25.54 -8.64 37.60
N GLU A 289 24.46 -8.44 38.35
CA GLU A 289 24.41 -8.75 39.80
C GLU A 289 24.71 -10.23 40.07
N LEU A 290 24.18 -11.16 39.26
CA LEU A 290 24.46 -12.59 39.38
C LEU A 290 25.92 -12.94 39.06
N ILE A 291 26.53 -12.28 38.08
CA ILE A 291 27.97 -12.43 37.79
C ILE A 291 28.80 -11.99 38.98
N GLN A 292 28.51 -10.80 39.53
CA GLN A 292 29.20 -10.29 40.73
C GLN A 292 29.00 -11.20 41.94
N LEU A 293 27.79 -11.75 42.13
CA LEU A 293 27.52 -12.67 43.22
C LEU A 293 28.28 -13.99 43.06
N ARG A 294 28.38 -14.53 41.84
CA ARG A 294 29.19 -15.71 41.54
C ARG A 294 30.67 -15.45 41.79
N GLU A 295 31.19 -14.30 41.38
CA GLU A 295 32.58 -13.91 41.66
C GLU A 295 32.83 -13.87 43.18
N ARG A 296 31.93 -13.26 43.96
CA ARG A 296 32.02 -13.26 45.43
C ARG A 296 31.99 -14.65 46.01
N VAL A 297 31.15 -15.56 45.49
CA VAL A 297 31.14 -16.97 45.92
C VAL A 297 32.49 -17.63 45.64
N THR A 298 33.06 -17.46 44.44
CA THR A 298 34.38 -18.03 44.12
C THR A 298 35.50 -17.46 44.99
N GLN A 299 35.44 -16.17 45.35
CA GLN A 299 36.38 -15.55 46.28
C GLN A 299 36.23 -16.13 47.70
N PHE A 300 35.00 -16.38 48.16
CA PHE A 300 34.77 -17.03 49.45
C PHE A 300 35.27 -18.47 49.45
N GLU A 301 35.02 -19.24 48.38
CA GLU A 301 35.49 -20.62 48.23
C GLU A 301 37.04 -20.71 48.24
N ALA A 302 37.71 -19.80 47.54
CA ALA A 302 39.17 -19.69 47.59
C ALA A 302 39.66 -19.34 49.01
N GLY A 303 39.00 -18.39 49.68
CA GLY A 303 39.31 -18.03 51.06
C GLY A 303 39.12 -19.17 52.05
N THR A 304 38.09 -20.01 51.87
CA THR A 304 37.90 -21.23 52.68
C THR A 304 38.98 -22.26 52.40
N SER A 305 39.37 -22.47 51.14
CA SER A 305 40.46 -23.38 50.79
C SER A 305 41.80 -22.94 51.40
N ASP A 306 42.09 -21.64 51.39
CA ASP A 306 43.28 -21.07 52.03
C ASP A 306 43.25 -21.26 53.56
N ALA A 307 42.07 -21.07 54.17
CA ALA A 307 41.88 -21.30 55.60
C ALA A 307 42.07 -22.78 55.98
N ASP A 308 41.54 -23.71 55.17
CA ASP A 308 41.72 -25.15 55.38
C ASP A 308 43.19 -25.56 55.25
N ALA A 309 43.91 -25.06 54.23
CA ALA A 309 45.35 -25.28 54.09
C ALA A 309 46.14 -24.75 55.30
N ARG A 310 45.71 -23.60 55.87
CA ARG A 310 46.33 -23.05 57.07
C ARG A 310 46.03 -23.87 58.32
N ILE A 311 44.83 -24.42 58.43
CA ILE A 311 44.47 -25.35 59.52
C ILE A 311 45.33 -26.62 59.42
N GLU A 312 45.53 -27.17 58.23
CA GLU A 312 46.39 -28.34 58.02
C GLU A 312 47.86 -28.04 58.37
N GLU A 313 48.39 -26.89 57.94
CA GLU A 313 49.74 -26.44 58.31
C GLU A 313 49.89 -26.30 59.84
N LEU A 314 48.94 -25.65 60.51
CA LEU A 314 48.95 -25.51 61.97
C LEU A 314 48.84 -26.86 62.68
N THR A 315 48.05 -27.79 62.14
CA THR A 315 47.93 -29.15 62.68
C THR A 315 49.26 -29.90 62.56
N GLN A 316 49.98 -29.77 61.45
CA GLN A 316 51.32 -30.34 61.28
C GLN A 316 52.35 -29.71 62.23
N GLN A 317 52.32 -28.38 62.40
CA GLN A 317 53.18 -27.68 63.35
C GLN A 317 52.92 -28.15 64.79
N LEU A 318 51.66 -28.38 65.15
CA LEU A 318 51.28 -28.90 66.46
C LEU A 318 51.77 -30.34 66.66
N ALA A 319 51.64 -31.20 65.65
CA ALA A 319 52.18 -32.56 65.69
C ALA A 319 53.72 -32.58 65.81
N GLN A 320 54.43 -31.71 65.10
CA GLN A 320 55.88 -31.56 65.23
C GLN A 320 56.28 -31.06 66.62
N ALA A 321 55.60 -30.04 67.14
CA ALA A 321 55.83 -29.55 68.50
C ALA A 321 55.61 -30.66 69.54
N GLN A 322 54.56 -31.46 69.38
CA GLN A 322 54.28 -32.61 70.24
C GLN A 322 55.42 -33.64 70.20
N ALA A 323 55.90 -34.00 69.01
CA ALA A 323 57.03 -34.92 68.84
C ALA A 323 58.32 -34.39 69.49
N THR A 324 58.61 -33.09 69.36
CA THR A 324 59.77 -32.48 70.04
C THR A 324 59.62 -32.48 71.56
N ILE A 325 58.40 -32.29 72.09
CA ILE A 325 58.15 -32.39 73.53
C ILE A 325 58.40 -33.82 74.01
N ASP A 326 57.97 -34.83 73.25
CA ASP A 326 58.19 -36.23 73.60
C ASP A 326 59.66 -36.62 73.51
N GLU A 327 60.39 -36.15 72.49
CA GLU A 327 61.85 -36.31 72.39
C GLU A 327 62.57 -35.63 73.55
N LEU A 328 62.22 -34.39 73.90
CA LEU A 328 62.80 -33.69 75.04
C LEU A 328 62.48 -34.39 76.36
N ARG A 329 61.28 -34.98 76.52
CA ARG A 329 60.94 -35.80 77.68
C ARG A 329 61.79 -37.06 77.75
N GLU A 330 62.05 -37.71 76.62
CA GLU A 330 62.94 -38.88 76.55
C GLU A 330 64.39 -38.49 76.86
N GLN A 331 64.88 -37.39 76.31
CA GLN A 331 66.20 -36.84 76.64
C GLN A 331 66.30 -36.50 78.13
N LEU A 332 65.24 -35.92 78.72
CA LEU A 332 65.18 -35.63 80.15
C LEU A 332 65.20 -36.92 80.97
N ALA A 333 64.44 -37.96 80.59
CA ALA A 333 64.43 -39.24 81.25
C ALA A 333 65.80 -39.95 81.16
N ASN A 334 66.45 -39.89 79.99
CA ASN A 334 67.80 -40.42 79.78
C ASN A 334 68.86 -39.64 80.57
N ALA A 335 68.74 -38.31 80.63
CA ALA A 335 69.59 -37.46 81.44
C ALA A 335 69.37 -37.70 82.94
N GLN A 336 68.13 -37.93 83.37
CA GLN A 336 67.79 -38.34 84.75
C GLN A 336 68.37 -39.71 85.07
N HIS A 337 68.18 -40.72 84.23
CA HIS A 337 68.80 -42.03 84.42
C HIS A 337 70.33 -41.97 84.39
N GLY A 338 70.91 -41.15 83.52
CA GLY A 338 72.34 -40.89 83.48
C GLY A 338 72.83 -40.17 84.73
N ALA A 339 72.06 -39.20 85.25
CA ALA A 339 72.35 -38.51 86.49
C ALA A 339 72.21 -39.44 87.70
N ASP A 340 71.19 -40.30 87.74
CA ASP A 340 70.99 -41.31 88.78
C ASP A 340 72.10 -42.37 88.73
N ALA A 341 72.53 -42.80 87.54
CA ALA A 341 73.66 -43.70 87.36
C ALA A 341 74.99 -43.05 87.73
N ALA A 342 75.20 -41.79 87.34
CA ALA A 342 76.37 -41.01 87.75
C ALA A 342 76.35 -40.72 89.25
N GLN A 343 75.19 -40.52 89.86
CA GLN A 343 75.02 -40.34 91.29
C GLN A 343 75.20 -41.66 92.04
N ALA A 344 74.76 -42.79 91.49
CA ALA A 344 75.02 -44.12 92.03
C ALA A 344 76.51 -44.49 91.93
N GLN A 345 77.15 -44.19 90.79
CA GLN A 345 78.60 -44.33 90.61
C GLN A 345 79.38 -43.34 91.47
N ALA A 346 78.89 -42.11 91.66
CA ALA A 346 79.49 -41.15 92.56
C ALA A 346 79.28 -41.54 94.02
N LEU A 347 78.16 -42.17 94.39
CA LEU A 347 77.94 -42.76 95.70
C LEU A 347 78.80 -43.99 95.91
N GLU A 348 79.00 -44.84 94.91
CA GLU A 348 79.88 -46.00 94.98
C GLU A 348 81.35 -45.56 95.02
N ALA A 349 81.75 -44.60 94.19
CA ALA A 349 83.06 -43.96 94.23
C ALA A 349 83.26 -43.19 95.53
N ALA A 350 82.25 -42.50 96.06
CA ALA A 350 82.29 -41.85 97.36
C ALA A 350 82.25 -42.86 98.50
N ASN A 351 81.69 -44.07 98.33
CA ASN A 351 81.77 -45.16 99.31
C ASN A 351 83.13 -45.84 99.28
N VAL A 352 83.75 -45.96 98.10
CA VAL A 352 85.15 -46.40 97.94
C VAL A 352 86.10 -45.32 98.45
N GLU A 353 85.79 -44.05 98.22
CA GLU A 353 86.51 -42.90 98.75
C GLU A 353 86.24 -42.72 100.24
N LEU A 354 85.06 -43.09 100.77
CA LEU A 354 84.76 -43.18 102.21
C LEU A 354 85.49 -44.36 102.82
N ALA A 355 85.60 -45.51 102.16
CA ALA A 355 86.43 -46.62 102.63
C ALA A 355 87.93 -46.29 102.58
N LYS A 356 88.35 -45.46 101.62
CA LYS A 356 89.70 -44.88 101.57
C LYS A 356 89.86 -43.75 102.59
N ARG A 357 88.82 -42.95 102.86
CA ARG A 357 88.78 -41.90 103.88
C ARG A 357 88.63 -42.46 105.27
N ASP A 358 88.07 -43.64 105.49
CA ASP A 358 88.07 -44.34 106.79
C ASP A 358 89.49 -44.84 107.10
N ARG A 359 90.20 -45.32 106.08
CA ARG A 359 91.65 -45.60 106.16
C ARG A 359 92.53 -44.35 106.20
N ALA A 360 92.08 -43.25 105.62
CA ALA A 360 92.82 -41.98 105.62
C ALA A 360 92.47 -41.10 106.82
N ILE A 361 91.34 -41.28 107.50
CA ILE A 361 90.96 -40.64 108.77
C ILE A 361 91.81 -41.27 109.89
N GLU A 362 92.16 -42.56 109.80
CA GLU A 362 93.18 -43.18 110.67
C GLU A 362 94.61 -42.62 110.43
N LEU A 363 94.88 -42.05 109.24
CA LEU A 363 96.19 -41.48 108.85
C LEU A 363 96.25 -39.94 108.80
N LEU A 364 95.10 -39.25 108.81
CA LEU A 364 94.93 -37.79 108.72
C LEU A 364 94.21 -37.21 109.95
N THR A 365 94.08 -37.99 111.03
CA THR A 365 93.96 -37.44 112.40
C THR A 365 95.36 -37.05 112.95
N GLN A 366 96.42 -37.32 112.20
CA GLN A 366 97.81 -36.96 112.51
C GLN A 366 98.32 -35.73 111.72
N GLN A 367 97.52 -35.17 110.81
CA GLN A 367 97.85 -33.95 110.08
C GLN A 367 96.67 -32.99 110.11
N LEU A 368 96.42 -32.62 111.35
CA LEU A 368 95.81 -31.40 111.86
C LEU A 368 96.13 -30.16 110.99
N ASP A 369 95.07 -29.40 110.72
CA ASP A 369 95.01 -27.95 110.56
C ASP A 369 95.83 -27.27 109.44
N GLU A 370 95.18 -26.85 108.34
CA GLU A 370 95.16 -25.44 107.85
C GLU A 370 94.47 -25.23 106.46
N ALA A 371 93.54 -24.27 106.43
CA ALA A 371 93.07 -23.35 105.35
C ALA A 371 92.59 -23.89 103.96
N THR A 372 91.35 -23.78 103.48
CA THR A 372 90.36 -22.66 103.26
C THR A 372 90.45 -21.94 101.89
N GLN A 373 89.56 -22.33 100.94
CA GLN A 373 88.77 -21.52 99.94
C GLN A 373 89.49 -20.59 98.89
N PRO A 374 88.78 -19.90 97.95
CA PRO A 374 87.75 -20.28 96.95
C PRO A 374 87.93 -19.61 95.53
N ASP A 375 86.94 -19.76 94.65
CA ASP A 375 86.44 -18.84 93.59
C ASP A 375 87.11 -18.64 92.18
N ASN A 376 86.25 -18.80 91.14
CA ASN A 376 85.81 -17.78 90.15
C ASN A 376 86.10 -17.86 88.61
N VAL A 377 85.04 -17.48 87.87
CA VAL A 377 84.87 -16.83 86.52
C VAL A 377 85.24 -17.52 85.18
N ALA A 378 84.17 -17.71 84.37
CA ALA A 378 83.89 -17.59 82.91
C ALA A 378 84.92 -16.94 81.92
N PRO A 379 84.63 -16.68 80.60
CA PRO A 379 83.84 -17.30 79.48
C PRO A 379 84.81 -17.48 78.23
N PRO A 380 84.50 -17.30 76.90
CA PRO A 380 83.27 -17.10 76.12
C PRO A 380 83.15 -17.89 74.78
N ALA A 381 82.03 -17.66 74.06
CA ALA A 381 81.96 -17.26 72.64
C ALA A 381 81.18 -18.16 71.65
N GLN A 382 80.20 -17.50 71.02
CA GLN A 382 79.75 -17.59 69.60
C GLN A 382 78.93 -18.85 69.19
N ALA A 383 77.92 -18.77 68.33
CA ALA A 383 77.72 -17.88 67.19
C ALA A 383 76.22 -17.73 66.81
N ASP A 384 75.85 -16.51 66.44
CA ASP A 384 74.49 -16.07 66.08
C ASP A 384 74.47 -15.57 64.61
N ALA A 385 74.85 -16.42 63.65
CA ALA A 385 75.24 -15.96 62.31
C ALA A 385 74.42 -16.52 61.12
N PHE A 386 73.34 -17.29 61.34
CA PHE A 386 72.69 -17.98 60.21
C PHE A 386 71.23 -17.61 59.89
N LEU A 387 70.52 -16.84 60.73
CA LEU A 387 69.07 -16.63 60.55
C LEU A 387 68.64 -15.26 59.96
N ILE A 388 69.57 -14.35 59.64
CA ILE A 388 69.21 -13.00 59.15
C ILE A 388 69.30 -12.85 57.61
N THR A 389 70.01 -13.73 56.91
CA THR A 389 70.41 -13.50 55.51
C THR A 389 69.33 -13.82 54.47
N ARG A 390 68.21 -14.47 54.83
CA ARG A 390 67.19 -14.91 53.84
C ARG A 390 65.99 -13.98 53.69
N ARG A 391 65.71 -13.10 54.68
CA ARG A 391 64.53 -12.19 54.67
C ARG A 391 64.78 -10.82 54.03
N THR A 392 66.02 -10.49 53.70
CA THR A 392 66.46 -9.17 53.19
C THR A 392 66.48 -9.03 51.66
N ARG A 393 66.25 -10.12 50.90
CA ARG A 393 66.39 -10.10 49.43
C ARG A 393 65.11 -9.74 48.67
N LEU A 394 63.93 -10.03 49.21
CA LEU A 394 62.64 -9.79 48.52
C LEU A 394 61.99 -8.43 48.86
N THR A 395 62.35 -7.84 49.99
CA THR A 395 62.01 -6.44 50.33
C THR A 395 62.83 -5.42 49.54
N ARG A 396 63.96 -5.83 48.94
CA ARG A 396 64.85 -4.96 48.15
C ARG A 396 64.28 -4.66 46.74
N MET A 397 63.69 -5.64 46.07
CA MET A 397 63.17 -5.46 44.70
C MET A 397 61.86 -4.66 44.63
N ARG A 398 60.97 -4.79 45.62
CA ARG A 398 59.73 -3.96 45.67
C ARG A 398 60.02 -2.51 46.04
N LYS A 399 61.11 -2.26 46.78
CA LYS A 399 61.57 -0.90 47.09
C LYS A 399 62.17 -0.22 45.85
N GLU A 400 62.92 -0.95 45.01
CA GLU A 400 63.55 -0.38 43.81
C GLU A 400 62.59 0.15 42.74
N ILE A 401 61.41 -0.46 42.55
CA ILE A 401 60.47 -0.06 41.49
C ILE A 401 59.68 1.20 41.90
N ASN A 402 59.20 1.27 43.14
CA ASN A 402 58.55 2.47 43.67
C ASN A 402 59.55 3.61 43.91
N ASP A 403 60.81 3.29 44.22
CA ASP A 403 61.88 4.27 44.29
C ASP A 403 62.19 4.87 42.91
N ARG A 404 62.05 4.14 41.78
CA ARG A 404 62.34 4.68 40.43
C ARG A 404 61.30 5.70 39.94
N ALA A 405 60.01 5.45 40.20
CA ALA A 405 58.94 6.39 39.87
C ALA A 405 59.02 7.67 40.73
N ARG A 406 59.28 7.53 42.03
CA ARG A 406 59.57 8.68 42.91
C ARG A 406 60.87 9.39 42.53
N LYS A 407 61.91 8.67 42.10
CA LYS A 407 63.19 9.27 41.67
C LYS A 407 63.06 10.13 40.42
N LEU A 408 62.18 9.80 39.47
CA LEU A 408 61.96 10.67 38.29
C LEU A 408 61.23 11.97 38.65
N GLN A 409 60.24 11.88 39.53
CA GLN A 409 59.52 13.06 40.03
C GLN A 409 60.41 13.93 40.94
N MET A 410 61.14 13.30 41.85
CA MET A 410 62.13 13.97 42.70
C MET A 410 63.32 14.50 41.89
N ALA A 411 63.76 13.86 40.81
CA ALA A 411 64.81 14.38 39.94
C ALA A 411 64.36 15.65 39.22
N HIS A 412 63.11 15.71 38.76
CA HIS A 412 62.55 16.92 38.17
C HIS A 412 62.51 18.09 39.18
N ASP A 413 62.09 17.82 40.41
CA ASP A 413 62.00 18.84 41.46
C ASP A 413 63.39 19.23 42.01
N GLN A 414 64.31 18.28 42.16
CA GLN A 414 65.70 18.54 42.55
C GLN A 414 66.46 19.35 41.50
N LEU A 415 66.21 19.13 40.21
CA LEU A 415 66.79 19.96 39.15
C LEU A 415 66.28 21.39 39.21
N ARG A 416 65.00 21.59 39.54
CA ARG A 416 64.41 22.91 39.72
C ARG A 416 65.02 23.66 40.89
N ASP A 417 65.25 22.98 42.01
CA ASP A 417 65.80 23.61 43.21
C ASP A 417 67.32 23.81 43.11
N ARG A 418 68.05 22.87 42.52
CA ARG A 418 69.51 22.99 42.30
C ARG A 418 69.85 24.08 41.27
N LYS A 419 68.98 24.33 40.29
CA LYS A 419 69.07 25.49 39.42
C LYS A 419 68.96 26.80 40.22
N LYS A 420 67.98 26.92 41.12
CA LYS A 420 67.84 28.10 41.99
C LYS A 420 69.06 28.30 42.89
N GLU A 421 69.63 27.23 43.45
CA GLU A 421 70.85 27.31 44.26
C GLU A 421 72.07 27.77 43.46
N LEU A 422 72.24 27.28 42.23
CA LEU A 422 73.33 27.70 41.35
C LEU A 422 73.16 29.16 40.91
N ASP A 423 71.93 29.63 40.70
CA ASP A 423 71.64 31.02 40.38
C ASP A 423 71.86 31.94 41.60
N GLN A 424 71.53 31.48 42.81
CA GLN A 424 71.84 32.19 44.06
C GLN A 424 73.34 32.23 44.34
N LYS A 425 74.08 31.12 44.14
CA LYS A 425 75.54 31.08 44.29
C LYS A 425 76.25 31.93 43.23
N ALA A 426 75.76 31.94 42.00
CA ALA A 426 76.25 32.85 40.96
C ALA A 426 76.02 34.32 41.34
N ALA A 427 74.84 34.65 41.89
CA ALA A 427 74.53 36.00 42.36
C ALA A 427 75.39 36.43 43.57
N MET A 428 75.67 35.52 44.51
CA MET A 428 76.56 35.77 45.64
C MET A 428 78.01 35.97 45.19
N LEU A 429 78.48 35.16 44.24
CA LEU A 429 79.83 35.30 43.66
C LEU A 429 79.98 36.57 42.81
N SER A 430 78.91 37.04 42.15
CA SER A 430 78.92 38.34 41.45
C SER A 430 78.84 39.54 42.41
N ALA A 431 78.18 39.38 43.56
CA ALA A 431 78.08 40.42 44.59
C ALA A 431 79.36 40.54 45.44
N ALA A 432 80.11 39.45 45.62
CA ALA A 432 81.36 39.40 46.38
C ALA A 432 82.59 39.91 45.61
N GLY A 433 82.44 40.95 44.79
CA GLY A 433 83.43 41.53 43.88
C GLY A 433 84.72 42.05 44.55
N GLY A 434 85.54 41.13 45.06
CA GLY A 434 86.87 41.36 45.61
C GLY A 434 87.87 40.38 45.00
N PRO A 435 89.11 40.83 44.68
CA PRO A 435 90.11 40.02 44.00
C PRO A 435 90.70 38.96 44.96
N MET A 436 90.01 37.84 45.13
CA MET A 436 90.49 36.67 45.86
C MET A 436 91.03 35.63 44.87
N SER A 437 92.32 35.31 44.98
CA SER A 437 93.08 34.45 44.06
C SER A 437 92.76 32.94 44.12
N GLY A 438 91.57 32.55 44.61
CA GLY A 438 91.08 31.16 44.65
C GLY A 438 89.82 30.90 43.82
N VAL A 439 89.26 31.94 43.17
CA VAL A 439 87.95 31.85 42.49
C VAL A 439 88.00 31.00 41.21
N GLY A 440 89.16 30.85 40.57
CA GLY A 440 89.30 30.15 39.28
C GLY A 440 88.92 28.66 39.32
N GLU A 441 89.19 27.94 40.42
CA GLU A 441 88.82 26.53 40.54
C GLU A 441 87.33 26.34 40.83
N THR A 442 86.76 27.17 41.71
CA THR A 442 85.32 27.14 42.01
C THR A 442 84.46 27.51 40.81
N GLN A 443 84.95 28.41 39.94
CA GLN A 443 84.24 28.77 38.71
C GLN A 443 84.30 27.66 37.64
N ARG A 444 85.38 26.88 37.60
CA ARG A 444 85.52 25.75 36.65
C ARG A 444 84.61 24.59 37.05
N THR A 445 84.48 24.29 38.35
CA THR A 445 83.57 23.26 38.84
C THR A 445 82.10 23.65 38.64
N LEU A 446 81.75 24.92 38.90
CA LEU A 446 80.41 25.48 38.61
C LEU A 446 80.05 25.42 37.12
N LYS A 447 81.02 25.71 36.23
CA LYS A 447 80.81 25.59 34.78
C LYS A 447 80.62 24.14 34.34
N ALA A 448 81.38 23.21 34.90
CA ALA A 448 81.21 21.78 34.60
C ALA A 448 79.85 21.23 35.08
N GLU A 449 79.40 21.62 36.28
CA GLU A 449 78.09 21.22 36.81
C GLU A 449 76.93 21.84 36.01
N ARG A 450 77.08 23.09 35.54
CA ARG A 450 76.12 23.70 34.61
C ARG A 450 76.08 22.98 33.25
N GLN A 451 77.23 22.57 32.73
CA GLN A 451 77.28 21.86 31.45
C GLN A 451 76.55 20.51 31.52
N GLN A 452 76.75 19.74 32.61
CA GLN A 452 76.04 18.48 32.82
C GLN A 452 74.51 18.66 32.92
N LEU A 453 74.04 19.77 33.50
CA LEU A 453 72.61 20.09 33.54
C LEU A 453 72.05 20.45 32.16
N VAL A 454 72.85 21.10 31.31
CA VAL A 454 72.47 21.42 29.92
C VAL A 454 72.37 20.13 29.11
N ASP A 455 73.37 19.25 29.18
CA ASP A 455 73.38 17.98 28.47
C ASP A 455 72.20 17.07 28.89
N TYR A 456 71.85 17.06 30.18
CA TYR A 456 70.70 16.31 30.69
C TYR A 456 69.35 16.93 30.28
N ALA A 457 69.25 18.27 30.21
CA ALA A 457 68.07 18.96 29.71
C ALA A 457 67.89 18.75 28.20
N GLU A 458 68.98 18.65 27.44
CA GLU A 458 68.95 18.30 26.03
C GLU A 458 68.46 16.86 25.81
N ALA A 459 68.90 15.90 26.63
CA ALA A 459 68.37 14.54 26.58
C ALA A 459 66.85 14.49 26.79
N LEU A 460 66.32 15.22 27.79
CA LEU A 460 64.86 15.32 28.02
C LEU A 460 64.11 16.01 26.88
N LYS A 461 64.70 17.02 26.22
CA LYS A 461 64.12 17.64 25.02
C LYS A 461 64.04 16.63 23.87
N THR A 462 65.04 15.76 23.69
CA THR A 462 65.00 14.74 22.64
C THR A 462 63.90 13.70 22.88
N GLU A 463 63.65 13.29 24.13
CA GLU A 463 62.53 12.38 24.45
C GLU A 463 61.17 13.05 24.27
N ARG A 464 61.03 14.33 24.65
CA ARG A 464 59.80 15.09 24.40
C ARG A 464 59.53 15.26 22.91
N ASN A 465 60.55 15.55 22.11
CA ASN A 465 60.42 15.66 20.65
C ASN A 465 60.03 14.34 19.99
N LYS A 466 60.52 13.20 20.51
CA LYS A 466 60.09 11.86 20.05
C LYS A 466 58.60 11.61 20.35
N LEU A 467 58.11 12.01 21.52
CA LEU A 467 56.69 11.91 21.85
C LEU A 467 55.80 12.80 20.95
N VAL A 468 56.25 14.02 20.66
CA VAL A 468 55.54 14.93 19.74
C VAL A 468 55.51 14.35 18.32
N GLN A 469 56.62 13.78 17.82
CA GLN A 469 56.65 13.11 16.52
C GLN A 469 55.73 11.88 16.46
N LEU A 470 55.63 11.11 17.54
CA LEU A 470 54.68 9.99 17.62
C LEU A 470 53.23 10.47 17.58
N MET A 471 52.90 11.56 18.28
CA MET A 471 51.56 12.17 18.22
C MET A 471 51.24 12.69 16.82
N GLU A 472 52.17 13.38 16.16
CA GLU A 472 51.97 13.90 14.80
C GLU A 472 51.80 12.76 13.77
N GLN A 473 52.48 11.63 13.97
CA GLN A 473 52.28 10.43 13.15
C GLN A 473 50.91 9.80 13.35
N VAL A 474 50.39 9.78 14.58
CA VAL A 474 49.03 9.29 14.89
C VAL A 474 47.98 10.22 14.26
N GLU A 475 48.15 11.54 14.34
CA GLU A 475 47.27 12.50 13.67
C GLU A 475 47.29 12.36 12.14
N ARG A 476 48.48 12.27 11.53
CA ARG A 476 48.60 12.08 10.07
C ARG A 476 47.97 10.77 9.60
N LYS A 477 48.03 9.70 10.40
CA LYS A 477 47.34 8.43 10.10
C LYS A 477 45.83 8.56 10.28
N SER A 478 45.35 9.25 11.32
CA SER A 478 43.92 9.50 11.54
C SER A 478 43.28 10.37 10.45
N ARG A 479 44.00 11.40 9.94
CA ARG A 479 43.51 12.23 8.83
C ARG A 479 43.43 11.45 7.53
N LYS A 480 44.37 10.53 7.28
CA LYS A 480 44.32 9.64 6.10
C LYS A 480 43.18 8.61 6.18
N THR A 481 42.85 8.10 7.36
CA THR A 481 41.70 7.19 7.54
C THR A 481 40.38 7.96 7.47
N ALA A 482 40.30 9.19 8.00
CA ALA A 482 39.13 10.05 7.88
C ALA A 482 38.84 10.48 6.43
N ALA A 483 39.87 10.85 5.65
CA ALA A 483 39.71 11.22 4.24
C ALA A 483 39.25 10.04 3.37
N ARG A 484 39.77 8.82 3.62
CA ARG A 484 39.29 7.60 2.95
C ARG A 484 37.87 7.22 3.36
N ALA A 485 37.51 7.41 4.63
CA ALA A 485 36.14 7.19 5.10
C ALA A 485 35.13 8.14 4.44
N ALA A 486 35.52 9.38 4.11
CA ALA A 486 34.65 10.33 3.41
C ALA A 486 34.35 9.92 1.95
N GLN A 487 35.33 9.39 1.21
CA GLN A 487 35.12 8.95 -0.18
C GLN A 487 34.17 7.74 -0.29
N HIS A 488 34.21 6.81 0.65
CA HIS A 488 33.32 5.64 0.61
C HIS A 488 31.88 5.97 1.00
N ARG A 489 31.64 7.03 1.80
CA ARG A 489 30.27 7.41 2.22
C ARG A 489 29.41 7.91 1.05
N ALA A 490 29.99 8.68 0.13
CA ALA A 490 29.26 9.18 -1.04
C ALA A 490 28.85 8.04 -1.99
N SER A 491 29.73 7.07 -2.24
CA SER A 491 29.39 5.92 -3.08
C SER A 491 28.36 5.01 -2.41
N THR A 492 28.49 4.73 -1.11
CA THR A 492 27.48 3.95 -0.36
C THR A 492 26.12 4.63 -0.39
N MET A 493 26.06 5.96 -0.27
CA MET A 493 24.80 6.71 -0.36
C MET A 493 24.17 6.62 -1.74
N LEU A 494 24.95 6.73 -2.82
CA LEU A 494 24.49 6.53 -4.19
C LEU A 494 23.94 5.11 -4.41
N PHE A 495 24.65 4.09 -3.95
CA PHE A 495 24.17 2.70 -4.03
C PHE A 495 22.90 2.47 -3.22
N ALA A 496 22.77 3.08 -2.04
CA ALA A 496 21.55 2.99 -1.24
C ALA A 496 20.36 3.67 -1.94
N ILE A 497 20.56 4.83 -2.59
CA ILE A 497 19.51 5.51 -3.36
C ILE A 497 19.10 4.65 -4.56
N VAL A 498 20.06 4.17 -5.36
CA VAL A 498 19.76 3.29 -6.52
C VAL A 498 19.07 2.00 -6.08
N GLY A 499 19.53 1.39 -4.98
CA GLY A 499 18.92 0.20 -4.40
C GLY A 499 17.47 0.45 -3.93
N SER A 500 17.22 1.58 -3.26
CA SER A 500 15.88 1.96 -2.83
C SER A 500 14.93 2.22 -4.02
N LEU A 501 15.42 2.88 -5.08
CA LEU A 501 14.66 3.09 -6.32
C LEU A 501 14.34 1.77 -7.01
N ALA A 502 15.27 0.82 -7.05
CA ALA A 502 15.04 -0.51 -7.61
C ALA A 502 13.97 -1.29 -6.83
N ILE A 503 14.01 -1.23 -5.49
CA ILE A 503 12.99 -1.85 -4.63
C ILE A 503 11.62 -1.20 -4.86
N VAL A 504 11.56 0.13 -4.94
CA VAL A 504 10.32 0.85 -5.22
C VAL A 504 9.79 0.54 -6.62
N ALA A 505 10.65 0.42 -7.63
CA ALA A 505 10.25 0.01 -8.98
C ALA A 505 9.66 -1.41 -8.96
N ALA A 506 10.36 -2.38 -8.36
CA ALA A 506 9.86 -3.75 -8.25
C ALA A 506 8.53 -3.82 -7.47
N GLY A 507 8.42 -3.12 -6.34
CA GLY A 507 7.20 -3.02 -5.55
C GLY A 507 6.05 -2.36 -6.31
N SER A 508 6.34 -1.31 -7.07
CA SER A 508 5.34 -0.61 -7.91
C SER A 508 4.83 -1.50 -9.04
N TRP A 509 5.70 -2.34 -9.62
CA TRP A 509 5.31 -3.29 -10.66
C TRP A 509 4.39 -4.39 -10.10
N VAL A 510 4.75 -4.96 -8.94
CA VAL A 510 3.91 -5.95 -8.24
C VAL A 510 2.56 -5.35 -7.83
N ALA A 511 2.55 -4.10 -7.34
CA ALA A 511 1.32 -3.39 -7.03
C ALA A 511 0.46 -3.18 -8.30
N ALA A 512 1.07 -2.71 -9.39
CA ALA A 512 0.38 -2.52 -10.66
C ALA A 512 -0.24 -3.83 -11.19
N GLN A 513 0.47 -4.96 -11.08
CA GLN A 513 -0.06 -6.27 -11.47
C GLN A 513 -1.29 -6.71 -10.65
N ARG A 514 -1.40 -6.28 -9.39
CA ARG A 514 -2.55 -6.61 -8.53
C ARG A 514 -3.75 -5.71 -8.73
N PHE A 515 -3.53 -4.44 -9.05
CA PHE A 515 -4.61 -3.45 -9.15
C PHE A 515 -5.11 -3.23 -10.57
N ALA A 516 -4.27 -3.47 -11.58
CA ALA A 516 -4.62 -3.37 -12.99
C ALA A 516 -4.59 -4.77 -13.60
N GLU A 517 -5.76 -5.31 -13.88
CA GLU A 517 -5.87 -6.51 -14.71
C GLU A 517 -5.76 -6.10 -16.18
N ALA A 518 -4.93 -6.81 -16.96
CA ALA A 518 -4.75 -6.49 -18.38
C ALA A 518 -5.94 -7.01 -19.20
N THR A 519 -6.25 -6.28 -20.28
CA THR A 519 -7.32 -6.66 -21.22
C THR A 519 -6.74 -7.53 -22.32
N TYR A 520 -7.35 -8.69 -22.54
CA TYR A 520 -6.94 -9.66 -23.55
C TYR A 520 -8.05 -9.85 -24.59
N ILE A 521 -7.67 -10.23 -25.81
CA ILE A 521 -8.60 -10.71 -26.81
C ILE A 521 -8.58 -12.23 -26.81
N ALA A 522 -9.76 -12.84 -26.68
CA ALA A 522 -9.97 -14.24 -27.03
C ALA A 522 -10.63 -14.33 -28.40
N SER A 523 -10.31 -15.37 -29.16
CA SER A 523 -11.01 -15.68 -30.41
C SER A 523 -11.51 -17.12 -30.41
N VAL A 524 -12.71 -17.33 -30.91
CA VAL A 524 -13.36 -18.64 -31.06
C VAL A 524 -14.01 -18.68 -32.44
N THR A 525 -14.00 -19.85 -33.07
CA THR A 525 -14.58 -20.00 -34.40
C THR A 525 -15.70 -21.00 -34.36
N ILE A 526 -16.88 -20.58 -34.81
CA ILE A 526 -18.05 -21.43 -34.99
C ILE A 526 -18.29 -21.63 -36.49
N LYS A 527 -18.74 -22.82 -36.88
CA LYS A 527 -19.02 -23.15 -38.28
C LYS A 527 -20.33 -23.91 -38.43
N ALA A 528 -20.94 -23.79 -39.61
CA ALA A 528 -22.01 -24.66 -40.04
C ALA A 528 -21.44 -26.08 -40.26
N ASP A 529 -22.06 -27.08 -39.65
CA ASP A 529 -21.74 -28.49 -39.86
C ASP A 529 -22.66 -29.05 -40.94
N ALA A 530 -22.33 -28.72 -42.19
CA ALA A 530 -23.06 -29.21 -43.34
C ALA A 530 -22.47 -30.56 -43.81
N PRO A 531 -23.29 -31.62 -43.96
CA PRO A 531 -22.86 -32.83 -44.63
C PRO A 531 -22.31 -32.51 -46.03
N ALA A 532 -21.30 -33.27 -46.47
CA ALA A 532 -20.71 -33.08 -47.79
C ALA A 532 -21.79 -33.14 -48.88
N GLY A 533 -21.99 -32.03 -49.60
CA GLY A 533 -23.01 -31.88 -50.65
C GLY A 533 -24.22 -31.00 -50.30
N GLU A 534 -24.44 -30.68 -49.02
CA GLU A 534 -25.57 -29.81 -48.60
C GLU A 534 -25.18 -28.34 -48.39
N ALA A 535 -23.88 -28.05 -48.42
CA ALA A 535 -23.27 -26.74 -48.21
C ALA A 535 -23.34 -25.85 -49.48
N THR A 536 -24.55 -25.42 -49.88
CA THR A 536 -24.66 -24.42 -50.95
C THR A 536 -24.23 -23.04 -50.45
N PRO A 537 -23.53 -22.21 -51.25
CA PRO A 537 -23.08 -20.88 -50.81
C PRO A 537 -24.22 -20.01 -50.27
N THR A 538 -25.40 -20.07 -50.89
CA THR A 538 -26.61 -19.36 -50.45
C THR A 538 -27.10 -19.81 -49.07
N ARG A 539 -27.03 -21.11 -48.75
CA ARG A 539 -27.39 -21.61 -47.41
C ARG A 539 -26.37 -21.19 -46.36
N LEU A 540 -25.08 -21.24 -46.71
CA LEU A 540 -24.01 -20.81 -45.81
C LEU A 540 -24.08 -19.31 -45.52
N GLU A 541 -24.42 -18.48 -46.51
CA GLU A 541 -24.68 -17.05 -46.33
C GLU A 541 -25.92 -16.80 -45.47
N SER A 542 -27.03 -17.52 -45.72
CA SER A 542 -28.23 -17.48 -44.89
C SER A 542 -27.92 -17.86 -43.43
N TRP A 543 -27.11 -18.90 -43.21
CA TRP A 543 -26.63 -19.30 -41.89
C TRP A 543 -25.85 -18.17 -41.21
N THR A 544 -24.92 -17.52 -41.93
CA THR A 544 -24.12 -16.40 -41.40
C THR A 544 -25.01 -15.23 -40.98
N ASN A 545 -25.95 -14.83 -41.84
CA ASN A 545 -26.88 -13.73 -41.57
C ASN A 545 -27.81 -14.05 -40.38
N ALA A 546 -28.30 -15.29 -40.29
CA ALA A 546 -29.12 -15.73 -39.18
C ALA A 546 -28.38 -15.67 -37.83
N HIS A 547 -27.10 -16.03 -37.81
CA HIS A 547 -26.29 -15.96 -36.58
C HIS A 547 -25.92 -14.53 -36.20
N ALA A 548 -25.70 -13.64 -37.17
CA ALA A 548 -25.53 -12.22 -36.91
C ALA A 548 -26.79 -11.62 -36.25
N ALA A 549 -27.97 -11.87 -36.84
CA ALA A 549 -29.25 -11.40 -36.29
C ALA A 549 -29.59 -12.00 -34.92
N MET A 550 -29.21 -13.26 -34.68
CA MET A 550 -29.44 -13.94 -33.39
C MET A 550 -28.70 -13.26 -32.22
N LEU A 551 -27.56 -12.61 -32.49
CA LEU A 551 -26.82 -11.91 -31.43
C LEU A 551 -27.51 -10.64 -30.95
N GLU A 552 -28.47 -10.12 -31.73
CA GLU A 552 -29.32 -8.98 -31.37
C GLU A 552 -30.64 -9.42 -30.69
N ASP A 553 -30.96 -10.72 -30.68
CA ASP A 553 -32.22 -11.25 -30.15
C ASP A 553 -32.25 -11.26 -28.59
N PRO A 554 -33.20 -10.56 -27.95
CA PRO A 554 -33.37 -10.60 -26.49
C PRO A 554 -33.56 -12.00 -25.92
N GLN A 555 -34.21 -12.92 -26.65
CA GLN A 555 -34.42 -14.30 -26.18
C GLN A 555 -33.12 -15.09 -26.10
N PHE A 556 -32.19 -14.82 -27.03
CA PHE A 556 -30.86 -15.39 -26.97
C PHE A 556 -30.10 -14.88 -25.75
N HIS A 557 -30.20 -13.59 -25.43
CA HIS A 557 -29.53 -13.00 -24.26
C HIS A 557 -29.98 -13.64 -22.95
N GLU A 558 -31.26 -13.98 -22.79
CA GLU A 558 -31.77 -14.72 -21.63
C GLU A 558 -31.12 -16.10 -21.50
N LYS A 559 -31.11 -16.88 -22.59
CA LYS A 559 -30.53 -18.24 -22.59
C LYS A 559 -29.02 -18.22 -22.38
N ALA A 560 -28.33 -17.25 -22.97
CA ALA A 560 -26.90 -17.05 -22.76
C ALA A 560 -26.61 -16.68 -21.30
N ALA A 561 -27.37 -15.73 -20.72
CA ALA A 561 -27.21 -15.31 -19.34
C ALA A 561 -27.39 -16.47 -18.35
N ASP A 562 -28.39 -17.33 -18.54
CA ASP A 562 -28.59 -18.52 -17.70
C ASP A 562 -27.42 -19.50 -17.79
N ARG A 563 -26.88 -19.71 -19.00
CA ARG A 563 -25.71 -20.58 -19.19
C ARG A 563 -24.45 -19.99 -18.55
N LEU A 564 -24.18 -18.70 -18.74
CA LEU A 564 -23.02 -18.04 -18.14
C LEU A 564 -23.14 -18.01 -16.60
N ARG A 565 -24.36 -17.78 -16.06
CA ARG A 565 -24.66 -17.90 -14.63
C ARG A 565 -24.33 -19.30 -14.10
N SER A 566 -24.73 -20.35 -14.82
CA SER A 566 -24.45 -21.75 -14.44
C SER A 566 -22.95 -22.08 -14.40
N ARG A 567 -22.14 -21.36 -15.18
CA ARG A 567 -20.67 -21.47 -15.21
C ARG A 567 -19.97 -20.56 -14.17
N GLY A 568 -20.72 -19.88 -13.32
CA GLY A 568 -20.19 -19.00 -12.27
C GLY A 568 -19.79 -17.60 -12.75
N LEU A 569 -20.15 -17.21 -13.97
CA LEU A 569 -19.85 -15.89 -14.54
C LEU A 569 -20.95 -14.89 -14.12
N LYS A 570 -20.89 -14.44 -12.86
CA LYS A 570 -21.93 -13.60 -12.24
C LYS A 570 -22.15 -12.28 -12.96
N ASP A 571 -21.09 -11.67 -13.48
CA ASP A 571 -21.15 -10.36 -14.13
C ASP A 571 -21.90 -10.40 -15.47
N LEU A 572 -22.01 -11.60 -16.07
CA LEU A 572 -22.73 -11.87 -17.32
C LEU A 572 -23.96 -12.76 -17.07
N SER A 573 -24.53 -12.67 -15.88
CA SER A 573 -25.66 -13.51 -15.47
C SER A 573 -27.03 -12.91 -15.76
N THR A 574 -27.10 -11.72 -16.37
CA THR A 574 -28.37 -11.06 -16.73
C THR A 574 -28.47 -10.83 -18.25
N PRO A 575 -29.69 -10.81 -18.82
CA PRO A 575 -29.86 -10.56 -20.26
C PRO A 575 -29.26 -9.21 -20.68
N THR A 576 -29.46 -8.16 -19.87
CA THR A 576 -28.90 -6.83 -20.12
C THR A 576 -27.36 -6.83 -20.12
N SER A 577 -26.72 -7.55 -19.20
CA SER A 577 -25.25 -7.67 -19.19
C SER A 577 -24.71 -8.42 -20.42
N ILE A 578 -25.46 -9.38 -20.95
CA ILE A 578 -25.09 -10.09 -22.18
C ILE A 578 -25.25 -9.15 -23.38
N ALA A 579 -26.36 -8.43 -23.48
CA ALA A 579 -26.58 -7.45 -24.55
C ALA A 579 -25.44 -6.42 -24.60
N GLN A 580 -25.07 -5.87 -23.44
CA GLN A 580 -23.96 -4.92 -23.33
C GLN A 580 -22.61 -5.55 -23.68
N PHE A 581 -22.35 -6.79 -23.23
CA PHE A 581 -21.13 -7.52 -23.58
C PHE A 581 -21.02 -7.76 -25.09
N VAL A 582 -22.13 -8.14 -25.75
CA VAL A 582 -22.16 -8.34 -27.20
C VAL A 582 -21.88 -7.03 -27.95
N ASP A 583 -22.46 -5.93 -27.50
CA ASP A 583 -22.32 -4.61 -28.13
C ASP A 583 -20.91 -3.99 -27.94
N THR A 584 -20.36 -4.09 -26.72
CA THR A 584 -19.10 -3.41 -26.37
C THR A 584 -17.87 -4.26 -26.62
N ASP A 585 -17.93 -5.55 -26.30
CA ASP A 585 -16.76 -6.40 -26.15
C ASP A 585 -16.62 -7.49 -27.21
N VAL A 586 -17.70 -7.84 -27.93
CA VAL A 586 -17.69 -8.88 -28.96
C VAL A 586 -17.65 -8.28 -30.35
N THR A 587 -16.71 -8.74 -31.18
CA THR A 587 -16.66 -8.42 -32.61
C THR A 587 -16.81 -9.72 -33.42
N ILE A 588 -17.69 -9.66 -34.40
CA ILE A 588 -18.06 -10.80 -35.25
C ILE A 588 -17.43 -10.57 -36.63
N GLU A 589 -16.60 -11.49 -37.06
CA GLU A 589 -15.99 -11.48 -38.38
C GLU A 589 -16.44 -12.72 -39.16
N ALA A 590 -17.09 -12.51 -40.30
CA ALA A 590 -17.36 -13.59 -41.25
C ALA A 590 -16.07 -13.88 -42.03
N SER A 591 -15.32 -14.91 -41.61
CA SER A 591 -14.07 -15.29 -42.30
C SER A 591 -14.36 -15.96 -43.65
N GLU A 592 -15.36 -16.85 -43.69
CA GLU A 592 -15.80 -17.59 -44.88
C GLU A 592 -17.32 -17.82 -44.80
N PRO A 593 -18.04 -18.04 -45.92
CA PRO A 593 -19.45 -18.42 -45.87
C PRO A 593 -19.65 -19.66 -45.00
N GLY A 594 -20.52 -19.57 -43.98
CA GLY A 594 -20.74 -20.67 -43.04
C GLY A 594 -19.72 -20.75 -41.90
N GLN A 595 -18.84 -19.76 -41.74
CA GLN A 595 -17.89 -19.66 -40.64
C GLN A 595 -17.91 -18.27 -40.03
N LEU A 596 -18.09 -18.21 -38.71
CA LEU A 596 -18.04 -16.98 -37.94
C LEU A 596 -16.90 -17.06 -36.92
N ARG A 597 -16.01 -16.08 -36.97
CA ARG A 597 -15.00 -15.85 -35.95
C ARG A 597 -15.53 -14.81 -34.99
N LEU A 598 -15.69 -15.22 -33.74
CA LEU A 598 -16.08 -14.34 -32.65
C LEU A 598 -14.80 -13.96 -31.90
N THR A 599 -14.56 -12.68 -31.77
CA THR A 599 -13.49 -12.14 -30.92
C THR A 599 -14.13 -11.42 -29.75
N ALA A 600 -13.63 -11.66 -28.55
CA ALA A 600 -14.12 -10.97 -27.35
C ALA A 600 -12.96 -10.34 -26.60
N LYS A 601 -13.14 -9.07 -26.23
CA LYS A 601 -12.27 -8.37 -25.29
C LYS A 601 -12.71 -8.67 -23.87
N GLY A 602 -11.76 -8.84 -22.97
CA GLY A 602 -12.10 -9.07 -21.57
C GLY A 602 -10.89 -9.00 -20.66
N VAL A 603 -11.19 -8.77 -19.38
CA VAL A 603 -10.20 -8.61 -18.34
C VAL A 603 -9.68 -9.99 -17.87
N GLY A 604 -8.37 -10.19 -17.99
CA GLY A 604 -7.67 -11.41 -17.56
C GLY A 604 -7.82 -12.58 -18.54
N ALA A 605 -6.70 -13.10 -19.05
CA ALA A 605 -6.68 -14.15 -20.08
C ALA A 605 -7.54 -15.39 -19.76
N PRO A 606 -7.37 -16.12 -18.63
CA PRO A 606 -8.15 -17.35 -18.38
C PRO A 606 -9.66 -17.09 -18.24
N ARG A 607 -10.02 -15.87 -17.82
CA ARG A 607 -11.41 -15.46 -17.66
C ARG A 607 -12.02 -15.17 -19.03
N THR A 608 -11.38 -14.36 -19.86
CA THR A 608 -11.85 -14.03 -21.21
C THR A 608 -12.01 -15.29 -22.07
N GLU A 609 -11.07 -16.24 -21.97
CA GLU A 609 -11.16 -17.54 -22.64
C GLU A 609 -12.44 -18.29 -22.25
N ARG A 610 -12.68 -18.44 -20.94
CA ARG A 610 -13.83 -19.16 -20.39
C ARG A 610 -15.16 -18.49 -20.74
N VAL A 611 -15.20 -17.16 -20.71
CA VAL A 611 -16.38 -16.36 -21.08
C VAL A 611 -16.72 -16.64 -22.54
N LEU A 612 -15.75 -16.51 -23.43
CA LEU A 612 -15.96 -16.67 -24.86
C LEU A 612 -16.31 -18.13 -25.23
N ASP A 613 -15.67 -19.11 -24.60
CA ASP A 613 -16.00 -20.53 -24.79
C ASP A 613 -17.43 -20.86 -24.34
N SER A 614 -17.82 -20.35 -23.16
CA SER A 614 -19.18 -20.53 -22.64
C SER A 614 -20.23 -19.85 -23.51
N PHE A 615 -19.90 -18.67 -24.05
CA PHE A 615 -20.75 -17.90 -24.95
C PHE A 615 -20.90 -18.58 -26.31
N ALA A 616 -19.81 -19.07 -26.92
CA ALA A 616 -19.85 -19.86 -28.16
C ALA A 616 -20.68 -21.14 -28.00
N ALA A 617 -20.56 -21.82 -26.85
CA ALA A 617 -21.39 -22.97 -26.55
C ALA A 617 -22.88 -22.60 -26.36
N ALA A 618 -23.19 -21.39 -25.86
CA ALA A 618 -24.56 -20.88 -25.81
C ALA A 618 -25.12 -20.63 -27.22
N ILE A 619 -24.34 -20.00 -28.09
CA ILE A 619 -24.67 -19.76 -29.51
C ILE A 619 -24.98 -21.07 -30.22
N ALA A 620 -24.08 -22.05 -30.13
CA ALA A 620 -24.27 -23.35 -30.77
C ALA A 620 -25.51 -24.06 -30.23
N SER A 621 -25.71 -24.07 -28.91
CA SER A 621 -26.88 -24.70 -28.28
C SER A 621 -28.19 -24.02 -28.69
N HIS A 622 -28.24 -22.69 -28.73
CA HIS A 622 -29.45 -21.96 -29.08
C HIS A 622 -29.75 -22.07 -30.57
N SER A 623 -28.75 -21.91 -31.44
CA SER A 623 -28.89 -22.05 -32.88
C SER A 623 -29.39 -23.44 -33.27
N ASN A 624 -28.86 -24.49 -32.63
CA ASN A 624 -29.31 -25.86 -32.86
C ASN A 624 -30.75 -26.09 -32.38
N SER A 625 -31.21 -25.40 -31.32
CA SER A 625 -32.62 -25.46 -30.88
C SER A 625 -33.59 -24.76 -31.84
N MET A 626 -33.11 -23.78 -32.60
CA MET A 626 -33.89 -23.02 -33.59
C MET A 626 -33.74 -23.57 -35.00
N ARG A 627 -33.01 -24.67 -35.19
CA ARG A 627 -32.63 -25.23 -36.49
C ARG A 627 -33.84 -25.47 -37.40
N ASP A 628 -34.91 -26.05 -36.87
CA ASP A 628 -36.10 -26.41 -37.65
C ASP A 628 -36.90 -25.18 -38.14
N TYR A 629 -36.65 -24.02 -37.54
CA TYR A 629 -37.30 -22.75 -37.89
C TYR A 629 -36.44 -21.86 -38.81
N ARG A 630 -35.19 -22.23 -39.05
CA ARG A 630 -34.25 -21.48 -39.89
C ARG A 630 -34.27 -21.99 -41.33
N ALA A 631 -34.25 -21.10 -42.30
CA ALA A 631 -34.34 -21.45 -43.73
C ALA A 631 -33.16 -22.29 -44.25
N ASP A 632 -31.98 -22.18 -43.62
CA ASP A 632 -30.81 -22.96 -44.00
C ASP A 632 -30.80 -24.38 -43.38
N GLY A 633 -31.41 -24.57 -42.20
CA GLY A 633 -31.52 -25.85 -41.52
C GLY A 633 -30.17 -26.50 -41.15
N LEU A 634 -29.06 -25.77 -41.14
CA LEU A 634 -27.72 -26.32 -40.85
C LEU A 634 -27.42 -26.30 -39.35
N PRO A 635 -26.87 -27.39 -38.79
CA PRO A 635 -26.42 -27.41 -37.40
C PRO A 635 -25.16 -26.56 -37.23
N THR A 636 -24.97 -26.01 -36.03
CA THR A 636 -23.82 -25.18 -35.65
C THR A 636 -22.92 -25.94 -34.69
N VAL A 637 -21.62 -25.95 -35.00
CA VAL A 637 -20.56 -26.56 -34.17
C VAL A 637 -19.46 -25.55 -33.85
N VAL A 638 -18.84 -25.69 -32.68
CA VAL A 638 -17.66 -24.91 -32.31
C VAL A 638 -16.45 -25.56 -33.00
N ALA A 639 -15.92 -24.92 -34.04
CA ALA A 639 -14.83 -25.45 -34.87
C ALA A 639 -13.47 -25.39 -34.16
N SER A 640 -13.26 -24.35 -33.35
CA SER A 640 -12.05 -24.13 -32.56
C SER A 640 -12.48 -23.59 -31.20
N ALA A 641 -11.97 -24.20 -30.12
CA ALA A 641 -12.17 -23.71 -28.76
C ALA A 641 -11.60 -22.28 -28.62
N ALA A 642 -12.14 -21.51 -27.68
CA ALA A 642 -11.66 -20.16 -27.45
C ALA A 642 -10.16 -20.17 -27.12
N LYS A 643 -9.38 -19.34 -27.81
CA LYS A 643 -7.94 -19.17 -27.57
C LYS A 643 -7.64 -17.69 -27.38
N VAL A 644 -6.94 -17.38 -26.29
CA VAL A 644 -6.50 -16.03 -25.95
C VAL A 644 -5.20 -15.70 -26.66
N ASP A 645 -5.12 -14.49 -27.20
CA ASP A 645 -3.87 -13.92 -27.66
C ASP A 645 -2.97 -13.64 -26.43
N PRO A 646 -1.73 -14.17 -26.36
CA PRO A 646 -0.84 -13.92 -25.23
C PRO A 646 -0.48 -12.44 -25.05
N THR A 647 -0.65 -11.62 -26.09
CA THR A 647 -0.38 -10.19 -26.03
C THR A 647 -1.59 -9.43 -25.49
N PRO A 648 -1.46 -8.69 -24.36
CA PRO A 648 -2.54 -7.84 -23.88
C PRO A 648 -2.73 -6.68 -24.86
N VAL A 649 -3.99 -6.36 -25.16
CA VAL A 649 -4.34 -5.27 -26.08
C VAL A 649 -4.22 -3.93 -25.38
N GLU A 650 -4.68 -3.90 -24.13
CA GLU A 650 -4.55 -2.74 -23.26
C GLU A 650 -3.88 -3.20 -21.97
N ASP A 651 -2.71 -2.61 -21.70
CA ASP A 651 -1.98 -2.85 -20.46
C ASP A 651 -1.98 -1.60 -19.57
N PRO A 652 -3.07 -1.36 -18.81
CA PRO A 652 -3.14 -0.25 -17.86
C PRO A 652 -2.09 -0.38 -16.74
N ARG A 653 -1.43 -1.54 -16.60
CA ARG A 653 -0.38 -1.75 -15.58
C ARG A 653 0.80 -0.84 -15.82
N LEU A 654 1.15 -0.52 -17.07
CA LEU A 654 2.30 0.33 -17.35
C LEU A 654 2.03 1.78 -16.92
N GLN A 655 0.81 2.28 -17.16
CA GLN A 655 0.39 3.61 -16.71
C GLN A 655 0.28 3.67 -15.19
N LEU A 656 -0.34 2.65 -14.57
CA LEU A 656 -0.47 2.57 -13.12
C LEU A 656 0.89 2.40 -12.42
N PHE A 657 1.79 1.60 -12.98
CA PHE A 657 3.19 1.49 -12.56
C PHE A 657 3.86 2.85 -12.57
N GLY A 658 3.75 3.60 -13.68
CA GLY A 658 4.30 4.95 -13.79
C GLY A 658 3.77 5.90 -12.71
N MET A 659 2.47 5.85 -12.40
CA MET A 659 1.86 6.66 -11.35
C MET A 659 2.34 6.26 -9.94
N ILE A 660 2.33 4.97 -9.61
CA ILE A 660 2.75 4.47 -8.29
C ILE A 660 4.25 4.72 -8.08
N PHE A 661 5.07 4.40 -9.07
CA PHE A 661 6.51 4.61 -9.03
C PHE A 661 6.85 6.10 -8.94
N GLY A 662 6.18 6.95 -9.73
CA GLY A 662 6.37 8.39 -9.70
C GLY A 662 6.03 9.00 -8.35
N ALA A 663 4.87 8.64 -7.78
CA ALA A 663 4.45 9.12 -6.46
C ALA A 663 5.41 8.64 -5.35
N SER A 664 5.79 7.36 -5.37
CA SER A 664 6.71 6.78 -4.38
C SER A 664 8.11 7.40 -4.47
N SER A 665 8.61 7.63 -5.69
CA SER A 665 9.89 8.27 -5.93
C SER A 665 9.87 9.74 -5.48
N ALA A 666 8.77 10.46 -5.71
CA ALA A 666 8.62 11.83 -5.22
C ALA A 666 8.65 11.91 -3.69
N VAL A 667 7.99 10.97 -3.00
CA VAL A 667 8.03 10.86 -1.53
C VAL A 667 9.45 10.56 -1.04
N LEU A 668 10.16 9.62 -1.67
CA LEU A 668 11.55 9.31 -1.33
C LEU A 668 12.49 10.50 -1.56
N LEU A 669 12.36 11.21 -2.68
CA LEU A 669 13.16 12.39 -2.98
C LEU A 669 12.88 13.52 -1.99
N PHE A 670 11.62 13.77 -1.67
CA PHE A 670 11.25 14.80 -0.69
C PHE A 670 11.73 14.44 0.71
N GLY A 671 11.53 13.20 1.16
CA GLY A 671 12.02 12.71 2.44
C GLY A 671 13.55 12.75 2.52
N GLY A 672 14.23 12.34 1.44
CA GLY A 672 15.70 12.42 1.32
C GLY A 672 16.22 13.85 1.40
N LEU A 673 15.53 14.81 0.76
CA LEU A 673 15.90 16.23 0.79
C LEU A 673 15.70 16.84 2.19
N VAL A 674 14.63 16.49 2.90
CA VAL A 674 14.40 16.89 4.29
C VAL A 674 15.48 16.32 5.21
N LEU A 675 15.80 15.03 5.07
CA LEU A 675 16.84 14.37 5.87
C LEU A 675 18.22 14.96 5.58
N TRP A 676 18.54 15.20 4.32
CA TRP A 676 19.80 15.83 3.90
C TRP A 676 19.92 17.24 4.47
N ARG A 677 18.85 18.04 4.41
CA ARG A 677 18.84 19.38 4.99
C ARG A 677 19.10 19.35 6.50
N ARG A 678 18.54 18.37 7.21
CA ARG A 678 18.78 18.18 8.66
C ARG A 678 20.22 17.79 8.96
N ILE A 679 20.78 16.84 8.20
CA ILE A 679 22.18 16.42 8.36
C ILE A 679 23.14 17.59 8.05
N ALA A 680 22.84 18.39 7.02
CA ALA A 680 23.63 19.56 6.67
C ALA A 680 23.61 20.62 7.79
N THR A 681 22.45 20.88 8.42
CA THR A 681 22.37 21.77 9.58
C THR A 681 23.11 21.23 10.79
N ASP A 682 23.04 19.92 11.06
CA ASP A 682 23.76 19.30 12.17
C ASP A 682 25.29 19.35 11.97
N GLN A 683 25.76 19.20 10.72
CA GLN A 683 27.17 19.41 10.36
C GLN A 683 27.63 20.85 10.61
N GLN A 684 26.84 21.85 10.20
CA GLN A 684 27.18 23.25 10.45
C GLN A 684 27.26 23.56 11.95
N ALA A 685 26.30 23.05 12.74
CA ALA A 685 26.31 23.21 14.20
C ALA A 685 27.51 22.52 14.86
N PHE A 686 27.97 21.39 14.30
CA PHE A 686 29.17 20.70 14.78
C PHE A 686 30.45 21.47 14.44
N GLU A 687 30.57 22.00 13.22
CA GLU A 687 31.70 22.84 12.80
C GLU A 687 31.78 24.12 13.63
N GLU A 688 30.65 24.72 13.97
CA GLU A 688 30.57 25.90 14.84
C GLU A 688 31.05 25.57 16.27
N LYS A 689 30.65 24.42 16.83
CA LYS A 689 31.14 23.95 18.13
C LYS A 689 32.64 23.68 18.14
N ILE A 690 33.20 23.12 17.06
CA ILE A 690 34.64 22.92 16.94
C ILE A 690 35.36 24.28 16.96
N LYS A 691 34.90 25.25 16.16
CA LYS A 691 35.49 26.60 16.12
C LYS A 691 35.43 27.32 17.47
N MET A 692 34.34 27.19 18.22
CA MET A 692 34.24 27.75 19.57
C MET A 692 35.21 27.07 20.55
N SER A 693 35.35 25.74 20.48
CA SER A 693 36.30 25.01 21.35
C SER A 693 37.77 25.30 21.04
N GLU A 694 38.08 25.67 19.79
CA GLU A 694 39.43 26.03 19.37
C GLU A 694 39.77 27.47 19.80
N GLY A 695 38.80 28.39 19.78
CA GLY A 695 38.95 29.76 20.31
C GLY A 695 39.11 29.81 21.84
N ASP A 696 38.35 29.00 22.59
CA ASP A 696 38.48 28.93 24.06
C ASP A 696 39.83 28.36 24.52
N PHE A 697 40.55 27.63 23.67
CA PHE A 697 41.86 27.06 24.01
C PHE A 697 43.00 28.08 23.87
N GLU A 698 42.86 29.12 23.04
CA GLU A 698 43.86 30.20 22.91
C GLU A 698 43.82 31.17 24.11
N ASP A 699 42.67 31.37 24.75
CA ASP A 699 42.54 32.26 25.91
C ASP A 699 43.06 31.67 27.24
N VAL A 700 43.38 30.38 27.29
CA VAL A 700 43.87 29.69 28.51
C VAL A 700 45.41 29.61 28.59
N LEU A 701 46.13 29.98 27.53
CA LEU A 701 47.60 30.06 27.57
C LEU A 701 48.05 31.45 28.01
N PRO A 702 48.75 31.59 29.17
CA PRO A 702 49.25 32.88 29.60
C PRO A 702 50.22 33.45 28.55
N PRO A 703 50.14 34.76 28.22
CA PRO A 703 50.99 35.36 27.22
C PRO A 703 52.47 35.14 27.59
N PRO A 704 53.35 34.88 26.61
CA PRO A 704 54.76 34.72 26.89
C PRO A 704 55.28 36.01 27.52
N MET A 705 55.64 35.93 28.80
CA MET A 705 56.39 36.96 29.50
C MET A 705 57.73 37.12 28.79
N LEU A 706 57.77 37.96 27.76
CA LEU A 706 58.99 38.51 27.19
C LEU A 706 59.61 39.39 28.26
N GLY A 707 60.46 38.77 29.08
CA GLY A 707 61.37 39.45 29.97
C GLY A 707 62.22 40.42 29.16
N ASN A 708 61.95 41.70 29.38
CA ASN A 708 62.71 42.82 28.85
C ASN A 708 64.11 42.80 29.49
N VAL A 709 65.05 42.07 28.87
CA VAL A 709 66.47 42.11 29.26
C VAL A 709 67.05 43.37 28.65
N GLN A 710 67.03 44.43 29.43
CA GLN A 710 67.70 45.70 29.16
C GLN A 710 69.21 45.45 29.23
N ALA A 711 69.87 45.47 28.08
CA ALA A 711 71.33 45.46 27.99
C ALA A 711 71.89 46.81 28.50
N PRO A 712 72.92 46.83 29.36
CA PRO A 712 73.62 48.06 29.67
C PRO A 712 74.55 48.41 28.50
N MET A 713 74.29 49.56 27.88
CA MET A 713 75.24 50.24 27.00
C MET A 713 76.46 50.66 27.83
N ALA A 714 77.65 50.37 27.31
CA ALA A 714 78.87 51.06 27.69
C ALA A 714 78.91 52.42 26.96
N SER A 715 79.39 53.43 27.70
CA SER A 715 79.64 54.85 27.39
C SER A 715 78.43 55.73 27.10
#